data_AF-A0A962X5A5-F1
#
_entry.id   AF-A0A962X5A5-F1
#
_cell.length_a   1.000
_cell.length_b   1.000
_cell.length_c   1.000
_cell.angle_alpha   90.00
_cell.angle_beta   90.00
_cell.angle_gamma   90.00
#
_symmetry.space_group_name_H-M   'P 1'
#
loop_
_entity.id
_entity.type
_entity.pdbx_description
1 polymer ?
#
loop_
_entity_poly.entity_id
_entity_poly.type
_entity_poly.pdbx_seq_one_letter_code
_entity_poly.pdbx_strand_id
1 'polypeptide(L)'
;MSFFSCSNFPKAPVMRLLSSELVRWFTLCGLITMGCLAVANPRLAASLSAPFANGQACGGDWSIALRFDDLYDVTAGHGILVAVGASGTIQTSLDQGATWTRHYNDVSNRAWFEGVAWNGSLFVAVGNTIVTSPDGVTWTSRDTADAGYPLLRDILWTGTQFVAVGNTHDSAGNIALMLTSPDGVTWQRSDIGKTVDYFVERIAWSGDRLVVTGNDYQTSTVILTSTDGVTWNHRSLNTLMVIENLVWGNDQFVAVGTNYEDNQYSILTSVDGATWMPRRSDGPAYGVTWDNNRFVATAYNRMLTSVDGVVWTSSNVNVYNTLSSVAWTGQQWVSVGVGGTILTSANARDWTRRDSAIVKGGLEGITSNGQQFVAVGFNGTLITSSTGLNWTPRDAGGLNGLFDVAWGNNQFVAVGYGQNVLTSPNGVTWTPHTLDGSSYYLKGIVWSGSQFAAIGYEYVNGGNAKGVVFTSPDGVAWTRRNVNAAGLLESVAWSGNRFIAVGHNEDQPPTPLLLTSADGVTWSFSSTTDFSELYDIVWGNHLFVAVGSNRSNSDFSILTSADGVTWTPRQSGGSVNGITWDGSQFVAVGYGAVLTSPDGIAWTRQDTVNAFLNEVAASDNQRVAVGSIILHSDCSGGDDPATTLITHYYVSILRREPDAGGLAYWQQEIADKQAQGLDVKPVFRDMAAFFFFSPEYLDRNTPDEEFITNLYLTFFQREPDDGGMSFWLNQLAMGVSRNSVMADFLYSPEFTHFMEGLGF
;
A
#
# COMPACT_ATOMS: atom_id res chain seq x y z
N MET A 1 -33.84 -54.20 23.33
CA MET A 1 -32.44 -54.48 23.73
C MET A 1 -31.75 -53.12 23.77
N SER A 2 -31.60 -52.51 24.94
CA SER A 2 -30.49 -52.67 25.90
C SER A 2 -29.54 -51.47 25.76
N PHE A 3 -29.71 -50.39 26.53
CA PHE A 3 -29.06 -50.15 27.85
C PHE A 3 -27.52 -50.20 27.76
N PHE A 4 -26.78 -49.18 28.20
CA PHE A 4 -26.83 -48.61 29.56
C PHE A 4 -26.67 -47.08 29.67
N SER A 5 -26.91 -46.57 30.89
CA SER A 5 -26.70 -45.19 31.34
C SER A 5 -25.87 -45.15 32.63
N CYS A 6 -25.31 -43.98 33.00
CA CYS A 6 -25.11 -43.62 34.41
C CYS A 6 -24.94 -42.10 34.62
N SER A 7 -25.16 -41.63 35.86
CA SER A 7 -25.16 -40.21 36.22
C SER A 7 -25.02 -39.97 37.73
N ASN A 8 -24.60 -38.74 38.11
CA ASN A 8 -24.88 -37.96 39.35
C ASN A 8 -23.70 -37.46 40.21
N PHE A 9 -23.97 -36.31 40.84
CA PHE A 9 -23.12 -35.49 41.75
C PHE A 9 -23.19 -35.95 43.23
N PRO A 10 -22.40 -35.33 44.14
CA PRO A 10 -23.03 -34.34 45.03
C PRO A 10 -22.20 -33.09 45.45
N LYS A 11 -22.76 -31.90 45.16
CA LYS A 11 -23.13 -30.78 46.07
C LYS A 11 -22.21 -30.25 47.22
N ALA A 12 -21.90 -28.93 47.11
CA ALA A 12 -22.22 -27.83 48.07
C ALA A 12 -21.41 -27.68 49.41
N PRO A 13 -21.43 -26.53 50.14
CA PRO A 13 -22.31 -25.34 50.02
C PRO A 13 -21.73 -23.89 50.14
N VAL A 14 -22.42 -22.97 49.46
CA VAL A 14 -22.95 -21.63 49.86
C VAL A 14 -22.49 -20.94 51.18
N MET A 15 -22.21 -19.63 51.09
CA MET A 15 -22.57 -18.62 52.11
C MET A 15 -22.99 -17.27 51.46
N ARG A 16 -23.72 -16.40 52.18
CA ARG A 16 -24.34 -15.12 51.72
C ARG A 16 -23.85 -13.90 52.54
N LEU A 17 -23.92 -12.69 51.93
CA LEU A 17 -24.38 -11.37 52.46
C LEU A 17 -24.51 -10.44 51.19
N LEU A 18 -25.61 -9.73 50.90
CA LEU A 18 -26.13 -8.45 51.45
C LEU A 18 -25.08 -7.32 51.40
N SER A 19 -25.31 -6.09 50.90
CA SER A 19 -26.50 -5.23 50.58
C SER A 19 -26.19 -4.35 49.33
N SER A 20 -27.07 -3.97 48.39
CA SER A 20 -28.31 -3.15 48.37
C SER A 20 -28.14 -1.62 48.60
N GLU A 21 -28.93 -0.81 47.87
CA GLU A 21 -29.09 0.67 47.88
C GLU A 21 -28.06 1.50 47.03
N LEU A 22 -28.41 2.60 46.31
CA LEU A 22 -29.69 3.29 46.04
C LEU A 22 -29.69 4.11 44.70
N VAL A 23 -30.87 4.28 44.05
CA VAL A 23 -31.38 5.47 43.24
C VAL A 23 -30.46 6.16 42.19
N ARG A 24 -30.77 6.19 40.86
CA ARG A 24 -31.77 7.02 40.09
C ARG A 24 -31.52 8.56 40.20
N TRP A 25 -31.72 9.44 39.21
CA TRP A 25 -32.66 9.57 38.06
C TRP A 25 -31.93 10.28 36.86
N PHE A 26 -32.49 10.77 35.73
CA PHE A 26 -33.87 11.02 35.21
C PHE A 26 -33.87 10.89 33.65
N THR A 27 -35.03 11.09 32.98
CA THR A 27 -35.22 10.93 31.52
C THR A 27 -36.25 11.94 30.96
N LEU A 28 -36.28 12.11 29.61
CA LEU A 28 -37.41 12.50 28.72
C LEU A 28 -37.74 13.99 28.39
N CYS A 29 -38.16 14.16 27.12
CA CYS A 29 -38.95 15.25 26.48
C CYS A 29 -38.31 16.63 26.24
N GLY A 30 -38.71 17.41 25.21
CA GLY A 30 -39.79 17.19 24.21
C GLY A 30 -39.82 18.22 23.04
N LEU A 31 -40.82 18.14 22.14
CA LEU A 31 -40.89 18.86 20.84
C LEU A 31 -41.61 20.24 20.87
N ILE A 32 -41.15 21.18 20.03
CA ILE A 32 -41.89 22.25 19.30
C ILE A 32 -41.13 22.48 17.96
N THR A 33 -41.60 22.57 16.70
CA THR A 33 -42.88 22.60 15.94
C THR A 33 -43.36 23.94 15.33
N MET A 34 -43.81 23.89 14.06
CA MET A 34 -44.35 24.96 13.16
C MET A 34 -43.39 26.10 12.70
N GLY A 35 -43.41 26.59 11.45
CA GLY A 35 -43.96 26.03 10.19
C GLY A 35 -44.49 27.05 9.16
N CYS A 36 -43.91 27.10 7.94
CA CYS A 36 -44.53 27.59 6.69
C CYS A 36 -43.63 27.20 5.48
N LEU A 37 -43.97 26.29 4.55
CA LEU A 37 -44.93 26.36 3.43
C LEU A 37 -44.62 27.36 2.30
N ALA A 38 -43.78 26.92 1.35
CA ALA A 38 -43.81 27.27 -0.08
C ALA A 38 -43.35 26.04 -0.90
N VAL A 39 -43.80 25.88 -2.15
CA VAL A 39 -43.64 24.62 -2.92
C VAL A 39 -42.95 24.84 -4.26
N ALA A 40 -41.77 24.24 -4.45
CA ALA A 40 -41.18 23.92 -5.76
C ALA A 40 -40.14 22.78 -5.62
N ASN A 41 -40.24 21.77 -6.48
CA ASN A 41 -39.39 20.57 -6.64
C ASN A 41 -39.83 19.96 -8.00
N PRO A 42 -39.03 19.20 -8.80
CA PRO A 42 -37.71 18.65 -8.48
C PRO A 42 -36.65 18.67 -9.62
N ARG A 43 -35.45 18.14 -9.28
CA ARG A 43 -34.49 17.37 -10.13
C ARG A 43 -34.08 17.89 -11.52
N LEU A 44 -32.76 17.87 -11.75
CA LEU A 44 -32.18 17.21 -12.93
C LEU A 44 -30.80 16.62 -12.55
N ALA A 45 -30.31 15.68 -13.35
CA ALA A 45 -29.02 15.02 -13.19
C ALA A 45 -28.23 15.13 -14.50
N ALA A 46 -26.90 14.91 -14.42
CA ALA A 46 -25.91 15.10 -15.47
C ALA A 46 -25.61 16.57 -15.86
N SER A 47 -24.38 16.75 -16.35
CA SER A 47 -23.68 17.98 -16.80
C SER A 47 -24.38 18.71 -17.97
N LEU A 48 -24.15 19.99 -18.29
CA LEU A 48 -22.92 20.79 -18.14
C LEU A 48 -23.17 22.33 -18.35
N SER A 49 -22.47 23.20 -17.60
CA SER A 49 -22.23 24.65 -17.88
C SER A 49 -23.44 25.64 -17.83
N ALA A 50 -23.29 26.95 -17.61
CA ALA A 50 -22.13 27.86 -17.49
C ALA A 50 -22.51 29.12 -16.65
N PRO A 51 -21.58 30.06 -16.34
CA PRO A 51 -20.31 29.87 -15.64
C PRO A 51 -20.19 30.80 -14.40
N PHE A 52 -19.21 30.55 -13.53
CA PHE A 52 -18.59 31.63 -12.75
C PHE A 52 -17.19 31.92 -13.29
N ALA A 53 -16.77 33.18 -13.22
CA ALA A 53 -15.58 33.66 -13.92
C ALA A 53 -14.30 33.42 -13.13
N ASN A 54 -13.76 32.20 -13.22
CA ASN A 54 -12.32 31.93 -13.41
C ASN A 54 -12.14 30.46 -13.78
N GLY A 55 -11.75 30.20 -15.02
CA GLY A 55 -11.48 28.84 -15.49
C GLY A 55 -10.05 28.42 -15.16
N GLN A 56 -9.87 27.66 -14.08
CA GLN A 56 -8.68 26.85 -13.88
C GLN A 56 -9.07 25.39 -14.07
N ALA A 57 -8.40 24.71 -15.00
CA ALA A 57 -8.52 23.27 -15.17
C ALA A 57 -7.66 22.57 -14.11
N CYS A 58 -8.05 21.36 -13.71
CA CYS A 58 -7.20 20.48 -12.91
C CYS A 58 -5.87 20.25 -13.64
N GLY A 59 -4.75 20.30 -12.89
CA GLY A 59 -3.45 19.89 -13.41
C GLY A 59 -3.46 18.44 -13.86
N GLY A 60 -2.54 18.08 -14.75
CA GLY A 60 -2.32 16.68 -15.15
C GLY A 60 -1.62 15.85 -14.08
N ASP A 61 -1.10 16.51 -13.05
CA ASP A 61 -0.18 15.97 -12.06
C ASP A 61 -0.92 15.17 -10.97
N TRP A 62 -0.50 13.91 -10.82
CA TRP A 62 -0.97 12.99 -9.78
C TRP A 62 0.17 12.69 -8.82
N SER A 63 -0.01 13.02 -7.55
CA SER A 63 0.96 12.72 -6.51
C SER A 63 0.54 11.51 -5.68
N ILE A 64 1.56 10.89 -5.07
CA ILE A 64 1.44 9.60 -4.41
C ILE A 64 1.15 9.86 -2.94
N ALA A 65 -0.08 9.60 -2.51
CA ALA A 65 -0.37 9.54 -1.09
C ALA A 65 0.39 8.37 -0.45
N LEU A 66 0.37 7.18 -1.08
CA LEU A 66 0.69 5.91 -0.43
C LEU A 66 1.33 4.84 -1.37
N ARG A 67 2.29 4.00 -0.90
CA ARG A 67 2.94 2.88 -1.64
C ARG A 67 2.89 1.49 -0.94
N PHE A 68 2.47 0.42 -1.64
CA PHE A 68 2.69 -0.98 -1.22
C PHE A 68 3.81 -1.63 -2.05
N ASP A 69 4.76 -2.27 -1.38
CA ASP A 69 5.65 -3.28 -1.96
C ASP A 69 5.98 -4.32 -0.88
N ASP A 70 5.86 -5.63 -1.18
CA ASP A 70 6.34 -6.64 -0.24
C ASP A 70 7.86 -6.75 -0.32
N LEU A 71 8.55 -6.20 0.68
CA LEU A 71 10.00 -6.26 0.85
C LEU A 71 10.37 -7.54 1.63
N TYR A 72 11.36 -8.27 1.10
CA TYR A 72 11.79 -9.55 1.64
C TYR A 72 13.16 -9.46 2.30
N ASP A 73 14.10 -8.70 1.74
CA ASP A 73 15.44 -8.53 2.31
C ASP A 73 15.99 -7.10 2.22
N VAL A 74 16.99 -6.79 3.05
CA VAL A 74 17.63 -5.47 3.16
C VAL A 74 19.10 -5.59 3.56
N THR A 75 19.98 -4.86 2.88
CA THR A 75 21.43 -4.83 3.16
C THR A 75 21.97 -3.40 3.22
N ALA A 76 23.17 -3.26 3.76
CA ALA A 76 23.88 -1.99 3.92
C ALA A 76 25.21 -1.99 3.15
N GLY A 77 25.48 -0.90 2.41
CA GLY A 77 26.71 -0.76 1.63
C GLY A 77 27.00 0.70 1.30
N HIS A 78 28.28 1.08 1.30
CA HIS A 78 28.75 2.44 0.98
C HIS A 78 28.02 3.61 1.71
N GLY A 79 27.50 3.38 2.92
CA GLY A 79 26.74 4.40 3.67
C GLY A 79 25.26 4.52 3.28
N ILE A 80 24.78 3.70 2.34
CA ILE A 80 23.36 3.60 1.97
C ILE A 80 22.78 2.24 2.37
N LEU A 81 21.46 2.12 2.26
CA LEU A 81 20.74 0.86 2.38
C LEU A 81 20.06 0.51 1.07
N VAL A 82 19.96 -0.79 0.79
CA VAL A 82 19.22 -1.36 -0.34
C VAL A 82 18.25 -2.40 0.20
N ALA A 83 16.96 -2.23 -0.04
CA ALA A 83 15.92 -3.22 0.25
C ALA A 83 15.31 -3.75 -1.05
N VAL A 84 14.99 -5.04 -1.09
CA VAL A 84 14.52 -5.74 -2.30
C VAL A 84 13.28 -6.57 -2.01
N GLY A 85 12.47 -6.86 -3.05
CA GLY A 85 11.24 -7.61 -2.86
C GLY A 85 10.49 -7.99 -4.14
N ALA A 86 9.17 -8.16 -3.99
CA ALA A 86 8.25 -8.57 -5.04
C ALA A 86 8.19 -7.57 -6.21
N SER A 87 7.75 -8.05 -7.38
CA SER A 87 7.44 -7.23 -8.57
C SER A 87 8.56 -6.28 -9.00
N GLY A 88 9.81 -6.77 -8.98
CA GLY A 88 11.01 -6.02 -9.35
C GLY A 88 11.41 -4.92 -8.37
N THR A 89 10.83 -4.89 -7.16
CA THR A 89 11.06 -3.80 -6.22
C THR A 89 12.50 -3.79 -5.73
N ILE A 90 13.15 -2.65 -5.94
CA ILE A 90 14.36 -2.23 -5.23
C ILE A 90 14.10 -0.82 -4.69
N GLN A 91 14.41 -0.60 -3.42
CA GLN A 91 14.34 0.69 -2.75
C GLN A 91 15.68 1.00 -2.08
N THR A 92 16.12 2.26 -2.09
CA THR A 92 17.28 2.71 -1.31
C THR A 92 16.93 3.74 -0.27
N SER A 93 17.65 3.72 0.84
CA SER A 93 17.74 4.86 1.75
C SER A 93 19.17 5.39 1.75
N LEU A 94 19.32 6.70 1.58
CA LEU A 94 20.60 7.41 1.73
C LEU A 94 20.83 7.89 3.18
N ASP A 95 19.77 7.89 3.99
CA ASP A 95 19.66 8.52 5.31
C ASP A 95 19.48 7.50 6.46
N GLN A 96 20.15 6.34 6.34
CA GLN A 96 20.17 5.26 7.33
C GLN A 96 18.81 4.62 7.65
N GLY A 97 17.83 4.83 6.78
CA GLY A 97 16.51 4.22 6.79
C GLY A 97 15.36 5.17 7.15
N ALA A 98 15.61 6.48 7.27
CA ALA A 98 14.57 7.45 7.62
C ALA A 98 13.60 7.73 6.47
N THR A 99 14.09 7.81 5.23
CA THR A 99 13.33 7.90 3.97
C THR A 99 13.79 6.85 2.96
N TRP A 100 12.93 6.47 2.02
CA TRP A 100 13.20 5.42 1.03
C TRP A 100 12.74 5.83 -0.37
N THR A 101 13.64 5.73 -1.34
CA THR A 101 13.39 5.98 -2.77
C THR A 101 13.30 4.65 -3.51
N ARG A 102 12.19 4.40 -4.22
CA ARG A 102 12.04 3.23 -5.10
C ARG A 102 12.65 3.47 -6.48
N HIS A 103 13.42 2.51 -6.97
CA HIS A 103 14.01 2.54 -8.31
C HIS A 103 13.21 1.68 -9.28
N TYR A 104 12.69 2.30 -10.34
CA TYR A 104 12.04 1.59 -11.43
C TYR A 104 13.10 1.28 -12.50
N ASN A 105 13.43 0.00 -12.67
CA ASN A 105 14.44 -0.46 -13.63
C ASN A 105 13.78 -1.35 -14.70
N ASP A 106 13.82 -0.93 -15.97
CA ASP A 106 13.21 -1.63 -17.11
C ASP A 106 13.62 -3.11 -17.22
N VAL A 107 14.84 -3.42 -16.79
CA VAL A 107 15.41 -4.79 -16.75
C VAL A 107 14.72 -5.73 -15.77
N SER A 108 13.77 -5.24 -14.94
CA SER A 108 13.27 -5.95 -13.77
C SER A 108 11.75 -5.86 -13.51
N ASN A 109 10.94 -5.26 -14.39
CA ASN A 109 9.49 -5.06 -14.19
C ASN A 109 8.63 -6.37 -14.07
N ARG A 110 9.25 -7.56 -14.05
CA ARG A 110 8.65 -8.87 -13.70
C ARG A 110 9.58 -9.75 -12.85
N ALA A 111 10.61 -9.17 -12.25
CA ALA A 111 11.52 -9.87 -11.36
C ALA A 111 10.87 -10.08 -9.97
N TRP A 112 11.48 -10.95 -9.17
CA TRP A 112 11.14 -11.16 -7.77
C TRP A 112 12.46 -11.40 -7.05
N PHE A 113 12.82 -10.52 -6.11
CA PHE A 113 14.11 -10.54 -5.42
C PHE A 113 13.94 -11.01 -3.98
N GLU A 114 14.76 -11.99 -3.56
CA GLU A 114 14.65 -12.68 -2.26
C GLU A 114 15.80 -12.32 -1.30
N GLY A 115 16.95 -11.89 -1.82
CA GLY A 115 18.14 -11.56 -1.02
C GLY A 115 19.07 -10.58 -1.73
N VAL A 116 19.82 -9.78 -0.96
CA VAL A 116 20.75 -8.77 -1.49
C VAL A 116 22.04 -8.64 -0.66
N ALA A 117 23.20 -8.65 -1.34
CA ALA A 117 24.52 -8.59 -0.71
C ALA A 117 25.38 -7.43 -1.25
N TRP A 118 26.35 -7.00 -0.45
CA TRP A 118 27.36 -5.99 -0.78
C TRP A 118 28.77 -6.54 -0.51
N ASN A 119 29.71 -6.40 -1.46
CA ASN A 119 31.09 -6.89 -1.29
C ASN A 119 32.13 -5.81 -0.90
N GLY A 120 31.71 -4.55 -0.79
CA GLY A 120 32.62 -3.39 -0.63
C GLY A 120 32.70 -2.48 -1.86
N SER A 121 32.22 -2.91 -3.04
CA SER A 121 32.21 -2.13 -4.28
C SER A 121 31.00 -2.36 -5.20
N LEU A 122 30.24 -3.43 -5.00
CA LEU A 122 29.10 -3.84 -5.82
C LEU A 122 27.99 -4.45 -4.95
N PHE A 123 26.76 -3.98 -5.13
CA PHE A 123 25.55 -4.65 -4.66
C PHE A 123 25.15 -5.72 -5.67
N VAL A 124 24.66 -6.85 -5.18
CA VAL A 124 24.11 -7.95 -5.97
C VAL A 124 22.80 -8.38 -5.33
N ALA A 125 21.69 -8.26 -6.06
CA ALA A 125 20.39 -8.79 -5.65
C ALA A 125 20.05 -10.02 -6.48
N VAL A 126 19.48 -11.04 -5.82
CA VAL A 126 19.18 -12.34 -6.42
C VAL A 126 17.72 -12.73 -6.22
N GLY A 127 17.23 -13.61 -7.08
CA GLY A 127 15.84 -13.99 -7.12
C GLY A 127 15.56 -14.90 -8.31
N ASN A 128 14.51 -14.59 -9.08
CA ASN A 128 14.30 -15.19 -10.41
C ASN A 128 15.25 -14.67 -11.51
N THR A 129 16.16 -13.75 -11.16
CA THR A 129 17.26 -13.24 -11.98
C THR A 129 18.37 -12.72 -11.04
N ILE A 130 19.51 -12.31 -11.60
CA ILE A 130 20.59 -11.64 -10.85
C ILE A 130 20.74 -10.23 -11.41
N VAL A 131 20.73 -9.23 -10.54
CA VAL A 131 21.03 -7.83 -10.88
C VAL A 131 22.13 -7.28 -9.99
N THR A 132 22.92 -6.35 -10.53
CA THR A 132 24.04 -5.73 -9.81
C THR A 132 24.04 -4.22 -9.94
N SER A 133 24.46 -3.51 -8.89
CA SER A 133 24.56 -2.05 -8.88
C SER A 133 25.80 -1.57 -8.10
N PRO A 134 26.60 -0.64 -8.62
CA PRO A 134 27.69 -0.02 -7.85
C PRO A 134 27.21 1.01 -6.81
N ASP A 135 26.02 1.57 -7.00
CA ASP A 135 25.50 2.76 -6.28
C ASP A 135 24.16 2.50 -5.55
N GLY A 136 23.59 1.30 -5.67
CA GLY A 136 22.26 0.91 -5.15
C GLY A 136 21.07 1.47 -5.95
N VAL A 137 21.31 2.37 -6.90
CA VAL A 137 20.30 3.14 -7.66
C VAL A 137 20.16 2.60 -9.08
N THR A 138 21.27 2.41 -9.78
CA THR A 138 21.34 1.97 -11.17
C THR A 138 21.66 0.48 -11.26
N TRP A 139 20.74 -0.33 -11.81
CA TRP A 139 20.84 -1.79 -11.77
C TRP A 139 21.02 -2.42 -13.16
N THR A 140 22.01 -3.30 -13.27
CA THR A 140 22.34 -4.05 -14.48
C THR A 140 22.06 -5.53 -14.27
N SER A 141 21.24 -6.14 -15.14
CA SER A 141 21.00 -7.60 -15.13
C SER A 141 22.24 -8.40 -15.56
N ARG A 142 22.35 -9.64 -15.06
CA ARG A 142 23.45 -10.58 -15.33
C ARG A 142 22.91 -11.93 -15.79
N ASP A 143 23.61 -12.53 -16.74
CA ASP A 143 23.30 -13.88 -17.22
C ASP A 143 23.55 -14.91 -16.10
N THR A 144 22.58 -15.78 -15.87
CA THR A 144 22.72 -16.89 -14.91
C THR A 144 23.49 -18.04 -15.54
N ALA A 145 24.41 -18.65 -14.80
CA ALA A 145 25.18 -19.82 -15.24
C ALA A 145 24.38 -21.13 -15.28
N ASP A 146 23.05 -21.06 -15.16
CA ASP A 146 22.13 -22.19 -15.20
C ASP A 146 21.05 -21.98 -16.28
N ALA A 147 20.61 -23.07 -16.91
CA ALA A 147 19.70 -23.05 -18.06
C ALA A 147 18.24 -23.38 -17.72
N GLY A 148 17.96 -23.87 -16.50
CA GLY A 148 16.63 -23.86 -15.92
C GLY A 148 16.38 -22.50 -15.26
N TYR A 149 15.13 -22.02 -15.25
CA TYR A 149 14.77 -20.76 -14.57
C TYR A 149 15.09 -20.88 -13.07
N PRO A 150 16.13 -20.19 -12.57
CA PRO A 150 16.55 -20.36 -11.19
C PRO A 150 15.69 -19.49 -10.28
N LEU A 151 15.40 -19.98 -9.08
CA LEU A 151 14.84 -19.20 -7.98
C LEU A 151 15.89 -19.16 -6.88
N LEU A 152 16.77 -18.17 -6.96
CA LEU A 152 17.72 -17.83 -5.90
C LEU A 152 16.96 -17.20 -4.74
N ARG A 153 17.39 -17.50 -3.52
CA ARG A 153 16.68 -17.23 -2.27
C ARG A 153 17.48 -16.39 -1.30
N ASP A 154 18.80 -16.50 -1.34
CA ASP A 154 19.71 -15.80 -0.44
C ASP A 154 21.11 -15.67 -1.09
N ILE A 155 21.89 -14.69 -0.66
CA ILE A 155 23.23 -14.38 -1.16
C ILE A 155 24.07 -13.73 -0.07
N LEU A 156 25.34 -14.16 0.04
CA LEU A 156 26.33 -13.45 0.87
C LEU A 156 27.65 -13.21 0.13
N TRP A 157 28.49 -12.36 0.73
CA TRP A 157 29.90 -12.19 0.35
C TRP A 157 30.81 -12.81 1.42
N THR A 158 31.74 -13.67 1.00
CA THR A 158 32.65 -14.42 1.89
C THR A 158 33.91 -13.65 2.29
N GLY A 159 34.16 -12.47 1.70
CA GLY A 159 35.46 -11.81 1.70
C GLY A 159 36.27 -12.05 0.41
N THR A 160 35.96 -13.11 -0.36
CA THR A 160 36.66 -13.46 -1.62
C THR A 160 35.75 -13.75 -2.81
N GLN A 161 34.52 -14.17 -2.56
CA GLN A 161 33.49 -14.44 -3.58
C GLN A 161 32.08 -14.24 -3.03
N PHE A 162 31.13 -13.90 -3.90
CA PHE A 162 29.71 -14.07 -3.65
C PHE A 162 29.34 -15.55 -3.69
N VAL A 163 28.43 -15.96 -2.82
CA VAL A 163 27.77 -17.26 -2.87
C VAL A 163 26.27 -17.02 -2.77
N ALA A 164 25.54 -17.38 -3.83
CA ALA A 164 24.09 -17.31 -3.92
C ALA A 164 23.50 -18.72 -3.91
N VAL A 165 22.41 -18.90 -3.17
CA VAL A 165 21.76 -20.20 -2.99
C VAL A 165 20.30 -20.12 -3.37
N GLY A 166 19.73 -21.25 -3.75
CA GLY A 166 18.30 -21.38 -4.05
C GLY A 166 18.04 -22.66 -4.81
N ASN A 167 17.15 -22.62 -5.80
CA ASN A 167 16.61 -23.82 -6.41
C ASN A 167 16.49 -23.66 -7.94
N THR A 168 16.58 -24.77 -8.67
CA THR A 168 16.33 -24.85 -10.12
C THR A 168 15.50 -26.10 -10.44
N HIS A 169 14.94 -26.17 -11.64
CA HIS A 169 14.04 -27.25 -12.07
C HIS A 169 14.56 -27.95 -13.32
N ASP A 170 14.59 -29.29 -13.29
CA ASP A 170 14.89 -30.14 -14.46
C ASP A 170 13.81 -31.22 -14.66
N SER A 171 14.06 -32.15 -15.59
CA SER A 171 13.10 -33.23 -15.89
C SER A 171 13.01 -34.34 -14.83
N ALA A 172 13.80 -34.27 -13.75
CA ALA A 172 13.71 -35.15 -12.59
C ALA A 172 13.04 -34.46 -11.38
N GLY A 173 13.14 -33.14 -11.24
CA GLY A 173 12.39 -32.37 -10.24
C GLY A 173 13.02 -31.02 -9.86
N ASN A 174 12.71 -30.55 -8.65
CA ASN A 174 13.42 -29.42 -8.04
C ASN A 174 14.76 -29.88 -7.47
N ILE A 175 15.80 -29.07 -7.68
CA ILE A 175 17.17 -29.35 -7.24
C ILE A 175 17.74 -28.09 -6.59
N ALA A 176 18.37 -28.25 -5.43
CA ALA A 176 19.18 -27.21 -4.81
C ALA A 176 20.26 -26.68 -5.77
N LEU A 177 20.42 -25.36 -5.80
CA LEU A 177 21.33 -24.62 -6.67
C LEU A 177 22.29 -23.80 -5.81
N MET A 178 23.58 -23.97 -6.08
CA MET A 178 24.68 -23.18 -5.51
C MET A 178 25.40 -22.45 -6.64
N LEU A 179 25.41 -21.12 -6.60
CA LEU A 179 26.17 -20.29 -7.55
C LEU A 179 27.25 -19.50 -6.82
N THR A 180 28.47 -19.52 -7.36
CA THR A 180 29.63 -18.77 -6.85
C THR A 180 30.10 -17.74 -7.87
N SER A 181 30.50 -16.55 -7.43
CA SER A 181 31.06 -15.51 -8.30
C SER A 181 32.09 -14.61 -7.59
N PRO A 182 33.33 -14.50 -8.08
CA PRO A 182 34.33 -13.59 -7.51
C PRO A 182 34.02 -12.10 -7.70
N ASP A 183 33.22 -11.75 -8.71
CA ASP A 183 33.00 -10.36 -9.18
C ASP A 183 31.52 -9.92 -9.20
N GLY A 184 30.58 -10.84 -8.96
CA GLY A 184 29.12 -10.62 -9.06
C GLY A 184 28.58 -10.65 -10.50
N VAL A 185 29.46 -10.80 -11.49
CA VAL A 185 29.15 -10.70 -12.93
C VAL A 185 29.31 -12.05 -13.62
N THR A 186 30.37 -12.79 -13.30
CA THR A 186 30.67 -14.12 -13.85
C THR A 186 30.35 -15.19 -12.80
N TRP A 187 29.30 -15.98 -13.06
CA TRP A 187 28.79 -16.99 -12.14
C TRP A 187 29.21 -18.40 -12.55
N GLN A 188 29.35 -19.28 -11.57
CA GLN A 188 29.65 -20.70 -11.77
C GLN A 188 28.77 -21.56 -10.85
N ARG A 189 28.22 -22.66 -11.37
CA ARG A 189 27.42 -23.61 -10.60
C ARG A 189 28.33 -24.61 -9.89
N SER A 190 28.15 -24.78 -8.57
CA SER A 190 28.90 -25.74 -7.76
C SER A 190 28.22 -27.11 -7.70
N ASP A 191 29.01 -28.18 -7.54
CA ASP A 191 28.52 -29.56 -7.51
C ASP A 191 28.22 -30.03 -6.07
N ILE A 192 26.95 -30.29 -5.80
CA ILE A 192 26.44 -30.74 -4.50
C ILE A 192 26.35 -32.28 -4.38
N GLY A 193 26.76 -33.04 -5.40
CA GLY A 193 26.96 -34.49 -5.34
C GLY A 193 25.72 -35.37 -5.17
N LYS A 194 24.51 -34.79 -5.06
CA LYS A 194 23.22 -35.50 -5.05
C LYS A 194 22.12 -34.68 -5.72
N THR A 195 21.22 -35.39 -6.40
CA THR A 195 20.02 -34.85 -7.05
C THR A 195 18.74 -35.17 -6.28
N VAL A 196 17.73 -34.31 -6.49
CA VAL A 196 16.30 -34.35 -6.09
C VAL A 196 15.91 -34.33 -4.59
N ASP A 197 14.70 -33.79 -4.39
CA ASP A 197 13.82 -33.84 -3.22
C ASP A 197 14.14 -32.99 -1.96
N TYR A 198 14.94 -31.94 -2.09
CA TYR A 198 15.01 -30.87 -1.06
C TYR A 198 15.31 -29.49 -1.64
N PHE A 199 14.76 -28.47 -0.98
CA PHE A 199 15.04 -27.05 -1.25
C PHE A 199 16.17 -26.54 -0.37
N VAL A 200 16.92 -25.54 -0.84
CA VAL A 200 17.74 -24.66 0.02
C VAL A 200 17.24 -23.22 -0.05
N GLU A 201 17.36 -22.52 1.07
CA GLU A 201 16.68 -21.24 1.29
C GLU A 201 17.60 -20.14 1.85
N ARG A 202 18.57 -20.46 2.72
CA ARG A 202 19.41 -19.45 3.42
C ARG A 202 20.86 -19.87 3.60
N ILE A 203 21.79 -18.91 3.67
CA ILE A 203 23.25 -19.12 3.77
C ILE A 203 23.93 -18.20 4.80
N ALA A 204 24.90 -18.73 5.55
CA ALA A 204 25.77 -17.95 6.44
C ALA A 204 27.24 -18.40 6.36
N TRP A 205 28.15 -17.49 6.75
CA TRP A 205 29.60 -17.65 6.69
C TRP A 205 30.24 -17.31 8.04
N SER A 206 31.03 -18.23 8.61
CA SER A 206 31.74 -18.02 9.89
C SER A 206 33.09 -17.30 9.77
N GLY A 207 33.64 -17.20 8.56
CA GLY A 207 35.06 -16.96 8.31
C GLY A 207 35.89 -18.24 8.14
N ASP A 208 35.35 -19.42 8.47
CA ASP A 208 35.99 -20.74 8.22
C ASP A 208 35.15 -21.68 7.34
N ARG A 209 33.82 -21.53 7.36
CA ARG A 209 32.85 -22.48 6.81
C ARG A 209 31.54 -21.78 6.46
N LEU A 210 30.99 -22.16 5.31
CA LEU A 210 29.64 -21.88 4.88
C LEU A 210 28.68 -22.91 5.47
N VAL A 211 27.51 -22.43 5.89
CA VAL A 211 26.35 -23.23 6.30
C VAL A 211 25.18 -22.79 5.43
N VAL A 212 24.44 -23.75 4.88
CA VAL A 212 23.20 -23.50 4.13
C VAL A 212 22.08 -24.32 4.76
N THR A 213 20.93 -23.69 4.97
CA THR A 213 19.72 -24.30 5.52
C THR A 213 18.63 -24.45 4.46
N GLY A 214 17.82 -25.50 4.61
CA GLY A 214 16.75 -25.86 3.68
C GLY A 214 15.73 -26.83 4.30
N ASN A 215 14.89 -27.44 3.47
CA ASN A 215 13.89 -28.42 3.91
C ASN A 215 13.68 -29.50 2.83
N ASP A 216 13.51 -30.76 3.24
CA ASP A 216 13.11 -31.83 2.33
C ASP A 216 11.58 -31.94 2.23
N TYR A 217 11.06 -32.47 1.11
CA TYR A 217 9.60 -32.65 0.93
C TYR A 217 8.96 -33.63 1.94
N GLN A 218 9.76 -34.25 2.82
CA GLN A 218 9.33 -35.15 3.88
C GLN A 218 9.45 -34.49 5.27
N THR A 219 9.54 -33.14 5.31
CA THR A 219 9.46 -32.22 6.45
C THR A 219 10.70 -32.06 7.33
N SER A 220 11.85 -32.66 6.98
CA SER A 220 13.10 -32.48 7.74
C SER A 220 13.84 -31.20 7.36
N THR A 221 14.40 -30.47 8.34
CA THR A 221 15.39 -29.41 8.05
C THR A 221 16.64 -30.01 7.42
N VAL A 222 17.08 -29.46 6.28
CA VAL A 222 18.35 -29.81 5.63
C VAL A 222 19.42 -28.79 6.02
N ILE A 223 20.63 -29.29 6.31
CA ILE A 223 21.84 -28.52 6.60
C ILE A 223 22.93 -28.98 5.62
N LEU A 224 23.51 -28.05 4.86
CA LEU A 224 24.69 -28.28 4.04
C LEU A 224 25.86 -27.47 4.60
N THR A 225 27.08 -28.02 4.59
CA THR A 225 28.28 -27.32 5.07
C THR A 225 29.46 -27.45 4.10
N SER A 226 30.17 -26.35 3.85
CA SER A 226 31.32 -26.26 2.94
C SER A 226 32.42 -25.34 3.49
N THR A 227 33.68 -25.59 3.16
CA THR A 227 34.82 -24.69 3.49
C THR A 227 35.32 -23.87 2.29
N ASP A 228 34.79 -24.12 1.09
CA ASP A 228 35.26 -23.54 -0.18
C ASP A 228 34.13 -22.96 -1.07
N GLY A 229 32.87 -23.25 -0.75
CA GLY A 229 31.69 -22.90 -1.55
C GLY A 229 31.41 -23.87 -2.71
N VAL A 230 32.33 -24.81 -2.97
CA VAL A 230 32.33 -25.71 -4.13
C VAL A 230 31.95 -27.13 -3.72
N THR A 231 32.51 -27.63 -2.62
CA THR A 231 32.27 -28.98 -2.10
C THR A 231 31.41 -28.95 -0.84
N TRP A 232 30.31 -29.70 -0.84
CA TRP A 232 29.25 -29.59 0.17
C TRP A 232 28.97 -30.92 0.89
N ASN A 233 28.87 -30.87 2.22
CA ASN A 233 28.54 -32.01 3.08
C ASN A 233 27.09 -31.89 3.55
N HIS A 234 26.26 -32.90 3.30
CA HIS A 234 24.82 -32.90 3.62
C HIS A 234 24.49 -33.58 4.96
N ARG A 235 23.60 -32.97 5.74
CA ARG A 235 22.98 -33.52 6.97
C ARG A 235 21.50 -33.13 7.04
N SER A 236 20.61 -34.06 7.37
CA SER A 236 19.23 -33.74 7.78
C SER A 236 19.14 -33.65 9.31
N LEU A 237 18.25 -32.80 9.83
CA LEU A 237 17.87 -32.74 11.23
C LEU A 237 16.43 -33.25 11.40
N ASN A 238 16.21 -34.11 12.41
CA ASN A 238 14.89 -34.63 12.74
C ASN A 238 14.07 -33.59 13.52
N THR A 239 13.66 -32.51 12.86
CA THR A 239 12.83 -31.43 13.43
C THR A 239 11.96 -30.81 12.33
N LEU A 240 10.68 -30.55 12.62
CA LEU A 240 9.72 -29.99 11.65
C LEU A 240 9.79 -28.46 11.59
N MET A 241 11.01 -27.93 11.54
CA MET A 241 11.27 -26.50 11.50
C MET A 241 11.70 -26.08 10.09
N VAL A 242 10.89 -25.21 9.48
CA VAL A 242 11.30 -24.48 8.28
C VAL A 242 12.17 -23.32 8.75
N ILE A 243 13.39 -23.23 8.22
CA ILE A 243 14.32 -22.14 8.52
C ILE A 243 14.02 -20.98 7.59
N GLU A 244 13.66 -19.85 8.17
CA GLU A 244 13.27 -18.64 7.45
C GLU A 244 14.47 -17.68 7.31
N ASN A 245 15.47 -17.75 8.20
CA ASN A 245 16.73 -17.00 8.11
C ASN A 245 17.87 -17.62 8.95
N LEU A 246 19.13 -17.30 8.63
CA LEU A 246 20.35 -17.88 9.19
C LEU A 246 21.47 -16.82 9.24
N VAL A 247 22.11 -16.64 10.39
CA VAL A 247 23.26 -15.71 10.56
C VAL A 247 24.41 -16.34 11.36
N TRP A 248 25.61 -15.81 11.23
CA TRP A 248 26.75 -16.05 12.12
C TRP A 248 27.05 -14.82 12.97
N GLY A 249 27.27 -15.02 14.27
CA GLY A 249 27.65 -13.97 15.22
C GLY A 249 28.01 -14.58 16.58
N ASN A 250 28.72 -13.86 17.44
CA ASN A 250 29.12 -14.35 18.78
C ASN A 250 29.64 -15.81 18.80
N ASP A 251 30.55 -16.13 17.88
CA ASP A 251 31.14 -17.45 17.65
C ASP A 251 30.15 -18.63 17.46
N GLN A 252 28.94 -18.34 16.96
CA GLN A 252 27.92 -19.35 16.62
C GLN A 252 27.05 -18.98 15.42
N PHE A 253 26.51 -20.00 14.75
CA PHE A 253 25.38 -19.88 13.85
C PHE A 253 24.07 -19.80 14.64
N VAL A 254 23.19 -18.90 14.24
CA VAL A 254 21.81 -18.76 14.74
C VAL A 254 20.87 -18.87 13.55
N ALA A 255 19.99 -19.87 13.57
CA ALA A 255 18.92 -20.04 12.59
C ALA A 255 17.57 -19.73 13.25
N VAL A 256 16.70 -19.02 12.55
CA VAL A 256 15.34 -18.68 13.00
C VAL A 256 14.32 -19.22 12.01
N GLY A 257 13.09 -19.48 12.46
CA GLY A 257 12.06 -19.92 11.53
C GLY A 257 10.70 -20.25 12.11
N THR A 258 9.95 -21.09 11.40
CA THR A 258 8.61 -21.56 11.76
C THR A 258 8.67 -23.04 12.17
N ASN A 259 8.33 -23.34 13.42
CA ASN A 259 8.25 -24.71 13.95
C ASN A 259 6.78 -25.15 14.06
N TYR A 260 6.40 -26.13 13.24
CA TYR A 260 4.99 -26.55 13.11
C TYR A 260 4.51 -27.48 14.24
N GLU A 261 5.40 -28.01 15.09
CA GLU A 261 5.03 -28.82 16.26
C GLU A 261 4.95 -27.99 17.54
N ASP A 262 5.91 -27.08 17.76
CA ASP A 262 5.88 -26.14 18.90
C ASP A 262 6.45 -24.76 18.53
N ASN A 263 5.54 -23.80 18.35
CA ASN A 263 5.84 -22.38 18.12
C ASN A 263 6.68 -21.71 19.23
N GLN A 264 6.93 -22.38 20.37
CA GLN A 264 7.88 -21.90 21.38
C GLN A 264 9.35 -22.25 21.07
N TYR A 265 9.66 -23.05 20.05
CA TYR A 265 11.03 -23.44 19.68
C TYR A 265 11.32 -23.14 18.20
N SER A 266 11.26 -21.84 17.88
CA SER A 266 11.43 -21.31 16.52
C SER A 266 12.85 -20.72 16.28
N ILE A 267 13.85 -21.15 17.06
CA ILE A 267 15.26 -20.76 16.95
C ILE A 267 16.17 -21.98 17.19
N LEU A 268 17.22 -22.14 16.39
CA LEU A 268 18.29 -23.13 16.59
C LEU A 268 19.66 -22.42 16.66
N THR A 269 20.60 -22.96 17.45
CA THR A 269 22.00 -22.48 17.51
C THR A 269 23.00 -23.60 17.25
N SER A 270 24.14 -23.31 16.63
CA SER A 270 25.26 -24.25 16.44
C SER A 270 26.61 -23.54 16.40
N VAL A 271 27.61 -24.02 17.14
CA VAL A 271 28.99 -23.48 17.07
C VAL A 271 29.83 -24.10 15.94
N ASP A 272 29.40 -25.23 15.37
CA ASP A 272 30.15 -26.02 14.39
C ASP A 272 29.41 -26.19 13.05
N GLY A 273 28.26 -25.53 12.88
CA GLY A 273 27.37 -25.62 11.71
C GLY A 273 26.69 -26.98 11.53
N ALA A 274 27.03 -27.98 12.34
CA ALA A 274 26.65 -29.37 12.16
C ALA A 274 25.76 -29.89 13.30
N THR A 275 26.03 -29.44 14.51
CA THR A 275 25.43 -29.89 15.76
C THR A 275 24.56 -28.77 16.31
N TRP A 276 23.24 -28.93 16.19
CA TRP A 276 22.26 -27.88 16.43
C TRP A 276 21.46 -28.10 17.72
N MET A 277 21.17 -27.02 18.44
CA MET A 277 20.37 -27.04 19.67
C MET A 277 19.17 -26.09 19.55
N PRO A 278 17.93 -26.54 19.84
CA PRO A 278 16.77 -25.67 19.86
C PRO A 278 16.78 -24.71 21.05
N ARG A 279 16.31 -23.49 20.82
CA ARG A 279 16.19 -22.40 21.79
C ARG A 279 14.74 -21.93 21.85
N ARG A 280 14.34 -21.41 23.01
CA ARG A 280 12.96 -20.99 23.26
C ARG A 280 12.73 -19.56 22.77
N SER A 281 11.66 -19.32 22.02
CA SER A 281 11.23 -18.02 21.48
C SER A 281 9.75 -17.76 21.76
N ASP A 282 9.33 -16.49 21.69
CA ASP A 282 7.93 -16.08 21.86
C ASP A 282 7.15 -16.10 20.53
N GLY A 283 7.30 -17.19 19.76
CA GLY A 283 6.68 -17.42 18.45
C GLY A 283 7.67 -17.62 17.30
N PRO A 284 7.15 -17.78 16.05
CA PRO A 284 7.93 -17.80 14.81
C PRO A 284 8.72 -16.52 14.55
N ALA A 285 9.86 -16.66 13.89
CA ALA A 285 10.75 -15.57 13.51
C ALA A 285 11.27 -15.76 12.08
N TYR A 286 11.42 -14.66 11.32
CA TYR A 286 11.51 -14.69 9.85
C TYR A 286 12.85 -14.20 9.28
N GLY A 287 13.58 -13.39 10.05
CA GLY A 287 14.83 -12.72 9.69
C GLY A 287 15.69 -12.56 10.94
N VAL A 288 17.01 -12.66 10.84
CA VAL A 288 17.92 -12.47 11.99
C VAL A 288 19.24 -11.83 11.57
N THR A 289 19.78 -10.93 12.38
CA THR A 289 21.09 -10.32 12.14
C THR A 289 21.83 -9.98 13.46
N TRP A 290 23.08 -9.53 13.35
CA TRP A 290 24.03 -9.37 14.47
C TRP A 290 24.79 -8.03 14.38
N ASP A 291 24.73 -7.18 15.43
CA ASP A 291 25.37 -5.84 15.44
C ASP A 291 26.83 -5.80 15.94
N ASN A 292 27.45 -6.96 16.16
CA ASN A 292 28.70 -7.16 16.92
C ASN A 292 28.57 -7.10 18.46
N ASN A 293 27.36 -7.04 19.00
CA ASN A 293 27.08 -7.05 20.43
C ASN A 293 25.83 -7.87 20.82
N ARG A 294 24.85 -8.05 19.92
CA ARG A 294 23.63 -8.85 20.10
C ARG A 294 23.04 -9.31 18.77
N PHE A 295 22.26 -10.37 18.83
CA PHE A 295 21.32 -10.78 17.79
C PHE A 295 20.00 -10.01 17.91
N VAL A 296 19.40 -9.73 16.77
CA VAL A 296 18.04 -9.20 16.62
C VAL A 296 17.33 -10.00 15.55
N ALA A 297 16.12 -10.46 15.84
CA ALA A 297 15.29 -11.21 14.91
C ALA A 297 13.89 -10.59 14.74
N THR A 298 13.37 -10.63 13.52
CA THR A 298 11.98 -10.27 13.19
C THR A 298 11.05 -11.42 13.57
N ALA A 299 9.88 -11.07 14.10
CA ALA A 299 8.78 -11.99 14.34
C ALA A 299 7.46 -11.31 13.93
N TYR A 300 6.36 -12.09 13.84
CA TYR A 300 5.11 -11.70 13.18
C TYR A 300 4.61 -10.26 13.46
N ASN A 301 4.67 -9.81 14.71
CA ASN A 301 4.41 -8.41 15.11
C ASN A 301 5.31 -7.98 16.28
N ARG A 302 6.54 -8.52 16.32
CA ARG A 302 7.47 -8.38 17.44
C ARG A 302 8.91 -8.30 16.92
N MET A 303 9.78 -7.70 17.72
CA MET A 303 11.22 -7.87 17.58
C MET A 303 11.75 -8.70 18.76
N LEU A 304 12.60 -9.68 18.48
CA LEU A 304 13.27 -10.52 19.47
C LEU A 304 14.73 -10.09 19.56
N THR A 305 15.30 -9.99 20.76
CA THR A 305 16.73 -9.66 20.96
C THR A 305 17.42 -10.60 21.95
N SER A 306 18.67 -10.93 21.69
CA SER A 306 19.51 -11.81 22.53
C SER A 306 20.99 -11.43 22.44
N VAL A 307 21.71 -11.41 23.55
CA VAL A 307 23.18 -11.18 23.54
C VAL A 307 23.98 -12.45 23.30
N ASP A 308 23.40 -13.63 23.55
CA ASP A 308 24.10 -14.92 23.59
C ASP A 308 23.55 -15.95 22.59
N GLY A 309 22.48 -15.63 21.86
CA GLY A 309 21.78 -16.53 20.93
C GLY A 309 20.89 -17.56 21.64
N VAL A 310 20.92 -17.62 22.97
CA VAL A 310 20.30 -18.66 23.80
C VAL A 310 19.09 -18.12 24.57
N VAL A 311 19.23 -16.94 25.16
CA VAL A 311 18.19 -16.26 25.95
C VAL A 311 17.64 -15.10 25.13
N TRP A 312 16.39 -15.21 24.71
CA TRP A 312 15.71 -14.23 23.87
C TRP A 312 14.68 -13.42 24.68
N THR A 313 14.56 -12.14 24.32
CA THR A 313 13.61 -11.20 24.92
C THR A 313 12.77 -10.56 23.83
N SER A 314 11.45 -10.54 24.01
CA SER A 314 10.51 -9.98 23.04
C SER A 314 10.13 -8.52 23.35
N SER A 315 9.98 -7.73 22.30
CA SER A 315 9.41 -6.38 22.34
C SER A 315 8.23 -6.31 21.38
N ASN A 316 7.09 -5.82 21.86
CA ASN A 316 5.94 -5.56 21.02
C ASN A 316 6.21 -4.30 20.19
N VAL A 317 6.03 -4.40 18.88
CA VAL A 317 6.05 -3.24 17.98
C VAL A 317 4.63 -3.01 17.47
N ASN A 318 4.19 -1.74 17.39
CA ASN A 318 2.81 -1.39 17.08
C ASN A 318 2.52 -1.47 15.57
N VAL A 319 2.70 -2.67 14.99
CA VAL A 319 2.39 -3.00 13.59
C VAL A 319 1.57 -4.29 13.52
N TYR A 320 0.73 -4.40 12.50
CA TYR A 320 -0.14 -5.56 12.25
C TYR A 320 0.42 -6.46 11.12
N ASN A 321 1.73 -6.34 10.85
CA ASN A 321 2.36 -6.78 9.61
C ASN A 321 3.59 -7.63 9.90
N THR A 322 3.65 -8.80 9.26
CA THR A 322 4.79 -9.72 9.30
C THR A 322 6.06 -8.99 8.90
N LEU A 323 7.04 -8.94 9.80
CA LEU A 323 8.36 -8.41 9.52
C LEU A 323 9.21 -9.51 8.89
N SER A 324 9.73 -9.27 7.69
CA SER A 324 10.48 -10.23 6.87
C SER A 324 11.93 -10.28 7.31
N SER A 325 12.69 -9.20 7.07
CA SER A 325 14.14 -9.12 7.30
C SER A 325 14.52 -7.93 8.20
N VAL A 326 15.75 -7.94 8.70
CA VAL A 326 16.34 -6.91 9.57
C VAL A 326 17.85 -6.81 9.32
N ALA A 327 18.35 -5.58 9.21
CA ALA A 327 19.76 -5.26 9.03
C ALA A 327 20.25 -4.26 10.08
N TRP A 328 21.57 -4.25 10.31
CA TRP A 328 22.30 -3.26 11.09
C TRP A 328 23.18 -2.43 10.15
N THR A 329 23.06 -1.10 10.20
CA THR A 329 23.77 -0.19 9.28
C THR A 329 25.18 0.17 9.72
N GLY A 330 25.56 -0.20 10.95
CA GLY A 330 26.72 0.35 11.66
C GLY A 330 26.36 1.44 12.69
N GLN A 331 25.19 2.09 12.57
CA GLN A 331 24.66 3.02 13.58
C GLN A 331 23.16 2.88 13.87
N GLN A 332 22.37 2.32 12.95
CA GLN A 332 20.93 2.11 13.13
C GLN A 332 20.51 0.69 12.75
N TRP A 333 19.37 0.24 13.30
CA TRP A 333 18.68 -0.97 12.87
C TRP A 333 17.55 -0.60 11.91
N VAL A 334 17.38 -1.39 10.86
CA VAL A 334 16.24 -1.30 9.94
C VAL A 334 15.61 -2.67 9.79
N SER A 335 14.28 -2.75 9.85
CA SER A 335 13.52 -3.94 9.52
C SER A 335 12.48 -3.64 8.44
N VAL A 336 12.30 -4.58 7.51
CA VAL A 336 11.36 -4.52 6.40
C VAL A 336 10.33 -5.66 6.50
N GLY A 337 9.14 -5.49 5.95
CA GLY A 337 8.05 -6.47 6.08
C GLY A 337 6.88 -6.30 5.12
N VAL A 338 5.93 -7.23 5.22
CA VAL A 338 4.72 -7.34 4.38
C VAL A 338 3.91 -6.05 4.37
N GLY A 339 3.35 -5.70 3.21
CA GLY A 339 2.63 -4.45 2.96
C GLY A 339 3.55 -3.23 3.00
N GLY A 340 4.81 -3.38 2.60
CA GLY A 340 5.83 -2.33 2.63
C GLY A 340 6.22 -1.87 4.02
N THR A 341 6.08 -2.68 5.07
CA THR A 341 6.36 -2.23 6.44
C THR A 341 7.83 -1.87 6.60
N ILE A 342 8.15 -0.67 7.08
CA ILE A 342 9.52 -0.25 7.42
C ILE A 342 9.56 0.23 8.88
N LEU A 343 10.47 -0.33 9.67
CA LEU A 343 10.77 0.09 11.05
C LEU A 343 12.24 0.46 11.17
N THR A 344 12.58 1.51 11.93
CA THR A 344 13.97 1.77 12.33
C THR A 344 14.14 2.00 13.83
N SER A 345 15.29 1.63 14.38
CA SER A 345 15.63 1.77 15.80
C SER A 345 17.11 2.05 15.99
N ALA A 346 17.48 2.97 16.89
CA ALA A 346 18.88 3.14 17.29
C ALA A 346 19.36 2.06 18.28
N ASN A 347 18.44 1.31 18.91
CA ASN A 347 18.77 0.48 20.07
C ASN A 347 18.12 -0.92 20.09
N ALA A 348 17.47 -1.34 19.01
CA ALA A 348 16.74 -2.60 18.84
C ALA A 348 15.58 -2.86 19.84
N ARG A 349 15.17 -1.87 20.63
CA ARG A 349 14.05 -1.96 21.59
C ARG A 349 12.95 -0.99 21.24
N ASP A 350 13.33 0.26 20.98
CA ASP A 350 12.42 1.35 20.63
C ASP A 350 12.41 1.49 19.11
N TRP A 351 11.40 0.91 18.46
CA TRP A 351 11.26 0.89 17.00
C TRP A 351 10.22 1.90 16.53
N THR A 352 10.65 2.81 15.65
CA THR A 352 9.80 3.81 15.01
C THR A 352 9.37 3.28 13.64
N ARG A 353 8.06 3.19 13.37
CA ARG A 353 7.58 2.96 12.00
C ARG A 353 7.95 4.17 11.15
N ARG A 354 8.59 3.93 10.01
CA ARG A 354 8.79 4.93 8.96
C ARG A 354 7.69 4.80 7.94
N ASP A 355 7.31 5.91 7.32
CA ASP A 355 6.29 5.87 6.27
C ASP A 355 6.92 5.49 4.93
N SER A 356 6.92 4.17 4.69
CA SER A 356 6.69 3.60 3.35
C SER A 356 5.28 3.90 2.83
N ALA A 357 4.36 4.09 3.77
CA ALA A 357 3.03 4.65 3.62
C ALA A 357 2.03 3.83 2.78
N ILE A 358 1.55 2.66 3.22
CA ILE A 358 0.09 2.38 3.26
C ILE A 358 -0.26 1.54 4.51
N VAL A 359 -1.49 1.03 4.52
CA VAL A 359 -2.16 0.16 5.48
C VAL A 359 -2.77 -1.00 4.68
N LYS A 360 -2.30 -2.24 4.90
CA LYS A 360 -2.60 -3.47 4.12
C LYS A 360 -4.00 -3.56 3.48
N GLY A 361 -4.03 -3.96 2.21
CA GLY A 361 -5.22 -4.47 1.51
C GLY A 361 -5.36 -3.87 0.12
N GLY A 362 -5.54 -4.71 -0.91
CA GLY A 362 -5.84 -4.23 -2.26
C GLY A 362 -7.24 -3.64 -2.30
N LEU A 363 -7.36 -2.41 -2.82
CA LEU A 363 -8.63 -1.72 -3.00
C LEU A 363 -9.25 -2.09 -4.34
N GLU A 364 -10.56 -2.31 -4.36
CA GLU A 364 -11.32 -2.76 -5.54
C GLU A 364 -12.32 -1.69 -6.01
N GLY A 365 -12.88 -0.88 -5.10
CA GLY A 365 -13.89 0.13 -5.44
C GLY A 365 -13.74 1.43 -4.65
N ILE A 366 -14.19 2.56 -5.21
CA ILE A 366 -14.20 3.87 -4.54
C ILE A 366 -15.37 4.73 -5.03
N THR A 367 -15.98 5.48 -4.11
CA THR A 367 -16.99 6.50 -4.45
C THR A 367 -16.90 7.72 -3.52
N SER A 368 -17.63 8.78 -3.85
CA SER A 368 -17.72 10.00 -3.04
C SER A 368 -19.15 10.50 -2.93
N ASN A 369 -19.49 11.13 -1.81
CA ASN A 369 -20.74 11.88 -1.65
C ASN A 369 -20.55 13.41 -1.80
N GLY A 370 -19.37 13.86 -2.24
CA GLY A 370 -18.99 15.27 -2.35
C GLY A 370 -18.46 15.89 -1.05
N GLN A 371 -18.47 15.15 0.08
CA GLN A 371 -17.89 15.56 1.37
C GLN A 371 -16.92 14.52 1.95
N GLN A 372 -17.05 13.26 1.51
CA GLN A 372 -16.21 12.15 1.92
C GLN A 372 -16.13 11.12 0.79
N PHE A 373 -14.91 10.70 0.49
CA PHE A 373 -14.60 9.51 -0.28
C PHE A 373 -14.64 8.27 0.63
N VAL A 374 -15.16 7.17 0.08
CA VAL A 374 -15.16 5.82 0.67
C VAL A 374 -14.50 4.90 -0.34
N ALA A 375 -13.46 4.17 0.07
CA ALA A 375 -12.86 3.10 -0.73
C ALA A 375 -12.95 1.74 0.00
N VAL A 376 -13.15 0.68 -0.78
CA VAL A 376 -13.42 -0.69 -0.33
C VAL A 376 -12.51 -1.69 -1.03
N GLY A 377 -12.29 -2.88 -0.45
CA GLY A 377 -11.42 -3.89 -1.07
C GLY A 377 -11.37 -5.27 -0.40
N PHE A 378 -10.33 -6.03 -0.75
CA PHE A 378 -10.07 -7.38 -0.25
C PHE A 378 -9.98 -7.45 1.29
N ASN A 379 -10.29 -8.60 1.87
CA ASN A 379 -10.30 -8.84 3.33
C ASN A 379 -11.19 -7.86 4.11
N GLY A 380 -12.22 -7.29 3.45
CA GLY A 380 -13.12 -6.31 4.04
C GLY A 380 -12.45 -4.95 4.30
N THR A 381 -11.36 -4.64 3.61
CA THR A 381 -10.69 -3.33 3.68
C THR A 381 -11.71 -2.24 3.40
N LEU A 382 -11.84 -1.28 4.32
CA LEU A 382 -12.70 -0.10 4.15
C LEU A 382 -11.99 1.11 4.75
N ILE A 383 -11.81 2.14 3.94
CA ILE A 383 -11.11 3.37 4.28
C ILE A 383 -11.91 4.58 3.81
N THR A 384 -11.70 5.73 4.45
CA THR A 384 -12.41 6.98 4.12
C THR A 384 -11.51 8.20 4.19
N SER A 385 -11.76 9.20 3.36
CA SER A 385 -11.09 10.50 3.42
C SER A 385 -12.06 11.63 3.11
N SER A 386 -11.95 12.76 3.80
CA SER A 386 -12.65 14.00 3.42
C SER A 386 -11.90 14.83 2.37
N THR A 387 -10.67 14.45 2.01
CA THR A 387 -9.77 15.26 1.15
C THR A 387 -9.02 14.46 0.09
N GLY A 388 -9.21 13.14 -0.02
CA GLY A 388 -8.42 12.28 -0.90
C GLY A 388 -6.94 12.11 -0.51
N LEU A 389 -6.40 12.98 0.35
CA LEU A 389 -5.03 12.95 0.87
C LEU A 389 -4.92 11.99 2.08
N ASN A 390 -5.70 12.26 3.11
CA ASN A 390 -5.58 11.62 4.43
C ASN A 390 -6.66 10.54 4.62
N TRP A 391 -6.25 9.27 4.72
CA TRP A 391 -7.15 8.12 4.74
C TRP A 391 -7.26 7.47 6.12
N THR A 392 -8.49 7.35 6.61
CA THR A 392 -8.83 6.73 7.91
C THR A 392 -9.52 5.38 7.70
N PRO A 393 -8.96 4.27 8.19
CA PRO A 393 -9.62 2.97 8.19
C PRO A 393 -10.91 2.93 9.00
N ARG A 394 -11.82 2.04 8.62
CA ARG A 394 -13.13 1.81 9.24
C ARG A 394 -13.36 0.31 9.47
N ASP A 395 -14.27 -0.01 10.38
CA ASP A 395 -14.71 -1.38 10.59
C ASP A 395 -15.82 -1.74 9.58
N ALA A 396 -15.60 -2.82 8.83
CA ALA A 396 -16.57 -3.41 7.90
C ALA A 396 -17.28 -4.65 8.46
N GLY A 397 -17.05 -5.01 9.74
CA GLY A 397 -17.71 -6.15 10.40
C GLY A 397 -17.07 -7.52 10.13
N GLY A 398 -15.78 -7.56 9.77
CA GLY A 398 -15.00 -8.80 9.62
C GLY A 398 -15.31 -9.61 8.36
N LEU A 399 -15.50 -8.92 7.22
CA LEU A 399 -15.91 -9.52 5.95
C LEU A 399 -14.73 -9.96 5.08
N ASN A 400 -14.95 -10.97 4.22
CA ASN A 400 -13.91 -11.56 3.37
C ASN A 400 -13.42 -10.65 2.22
N GLY A 401 -14.23 -9.69 1.77
CA GLY A 401 -13.93 -8.86 0.61
C GLY A 401 -15.13 -8.05 0.14
N LEU A 402 -14.85 -6.82 -0.26
CA LEU A 402 -15.76 -5.87 -0.89
C LEU A 402 -15.17 -5.50 -2.25
N PHE A 403 -16.03 -5.32 -3.25
CA PHE A 403 -15.62 -5.08 -4.62
C PHE A 403 -16.01 -3.69 -5.12
N ASP A 404 -17.20 -3.18 -4.78
CA ASP A 404 -17.66 -1.87 -5.21
C ASP A 404 -18.57 -1.20 -4.17
N VAL A 405 -18.73 0.12 -4.27
CA VAL A 405 -19.52 0.98 -3.38
C VAL A 405 -20.16 2.14 -4.13
N ALA A 406 -21.48 2.32 -4.00
CA ALA A 406 -22.22 3.42 -4.63
C ALA A 406 -22.82 4.39 -3.60
N TRP A 407 -22.76 5.70 -3.87
CA TRP A 407 -23.58 6.70 -3.16
C TRP A 407 -24.96 6.86 -3.83
N GLY A 408 -26.03 6.70 -3.05
CA GLY A 408 -27.41 6.80 -3.52
C GLY A 408 -28.41 6.86 -2.37
N ASN A 409 -29.60 7.40 -2.59
CA ASN A 409 -30.66 7.51 -1.55
C ASN A 409 -30.18 8.05 -0.19
N ASN A 410 -29.22 8.99 -0.19
CA ASN A 410 -28.53 9.55 0.98
C ASN A 410 -27.74 8.55 1.86
N GLN A 411 -27.18 7.50 1.25
CA GLN A 411 -26.24 6.57 1.89
C GLN A 411 -25.23 5.99 0.89
N PHE A 412 -24.09 5.54 1.40
CA PHE A 412 -23.21 4.62 0.68
C PHE A 412 -23.76 3.19 0.79
N VAL A 413 -23.65 2.41 -0.27
CA VAL A 413 -24.01 0.99 -0.32
C VAL A 413 -22.84 0.22 -0.93
N ALA A 414 -22.18 -0.63 -0.14
CA ALA A 414 -21.05 -1.45 -0.57
C ALA A 414 -21.49 -2.90 -0.84
N VAL A 415 -20.90 -3.54 -1.85
CA VAL A 415 -21.17 -4.93 -2.25
C VAL A 415 -19.88 -5.73 -2.36
N GLY A 416 -19.96 -7.07 -2.33
CA GLY A 416 -18.76 -7.90 -2.40
C GLY A 416 -18.99 -9.40 -2.55
N TYR A 417 -18.03 -10.16 -2.06
CA TYR A 417 -18.04 -11.63 -2.06
C TYR A 417 -19.03 -12.20 -1.02
N GLY A 418 -19.67 -13.32 -1.32
CA GLY A 418 -20.57 -14.02 -0.39
C GLY A 418 -22.00 -13.51 -0.49
N GLN A 419 -22.57 -13.07 0.64
CA GLN A 419 -23.87 -12.40 0.72
C GLN A 419 -23.72 -10.93 1.13
N ASN A 420 -22.50 -10.39 1.04
CA ASN A 420 -22.09 -9.14 1.66
C ASN A 420 -22.69 -7.93 0.93
N VAL A 421 -23.64 -7.27 1.59
CA VAL A 421 -24.01 -5.88 1.30
C VAL A 421 -23.88 -5.08 2.59
N LEU A 422 -23.42 -3.83 2.51
CA LEU A 422 -23.39 -2.91 3.65
C LEU A 422 -23.97 -1.56 3.27
N THR A 423 -24.50 -0.86 4.27
CA THR A 423 -25.06 0.49 4.15
C THR A 423 -24.40 1.43 5.14
N SER A 424 -24.16 2.68 4.75
CA SER A 424 -23.71 3.74 5.66
C SER A 424 -24.21 5.12 5.23
N PRO A 425 -24.99 5.84 6.06
CA PRO A 425 -25.36 7.23 5.77
C PRO A 425 -24.18 8.22 5.76
N ASN A 426 -23.02 7.85 6.31
CA ASN A 426 -21.93 8.78 6.61
C ASN A 426 -20.51 8.25 6.31
N GLY A 427 -20.37 7.05 5.74
CA GLY A 427 -19.09 6.39 5.42
C GLY A 427 -18.28 5.91 6.63
N VAL A 428 -18.63 6.34 7.85
CA VAL A 428 -17.92 6.01 9.09
C VAL A 428 -18.49 4.78 9.79
N THR A 429 -19.82 4.65 9.82
CA THR A 429 -20.51 3.56 10.53
C THR A 429 -21.29 2.70 9.55
N TRP A 430 -20.96 1.41 9.45
CA TRP A 430 -21.53 0.50 8.46
C TRP A 430 -22.47 -0.53 9.08
N THR A 431 -23.60 -0.77 8.41
CA THR A 431 -24.60 -1.78 8.79
C THR A 431 -24.66 -2.85 7.70
N PRO A 432 -24.29 -4.11 8.01
CA PRO A 432 -24.34 -5.21 7.05
C PRO A 432 -25.75 -5.77 6.86
N HIS A 433 -26.04 -6.23 5.64
CA HIS A 433 -27.27 -6.90 5.22
C HIS A 433 -26.91 -8.16 4.42
N THR A 434 -27.80 -9.15 4.42
CA THR A 434 -27.59 -10.45 3.75
C THR A 434 -28.58 -10.66 2.61
N LEU A 435 -28.07 -11.18 1.49
CA LEU A 435 -28.89 -11.57 0.34
C LEU A 435 -29.42 -13.00 0.43
N ASP A 436 -30.67 -13.22 0.01
CA ASP A 436 -31.26 -14.55 -0.12
C ASP A 436 -30.57 -15.36 -1.23
N GLY A 437 -29.81 -16.40 -0.86
CA GLY A 437 -29.28 -17.37 -1.82
C GLY A 437 -27.93 -17.99 -1.46
N SER A 438 -27.25 -18.52 -2.48
CA SER A 438 -25.88 -19.03 -2.42
C SER A 438 -24.84 -17.89 -2.41
N SER A 439 -23.55 -18.23 -2.32
CA SER A 439 -22.46 -17.24 -2.42
C SER A 439 -22.44 -16.57 -3.80
N TYR A 440 -22.43 -15.24 -3.81
CA TYR A 440 -22.29 -14.40 -4.98
C TYR A 440 -20.90 -13.75 -5.05
N TYR A 441 -20.54 -13.23 -6.22
CA TYR A 441 -19.47 -12.27 -6.43
C TYR A 441 -20.13 -11.01 -7.00
N LEU A 442 -20.59 -10.09 -6.16
CA LEU A 442 -21.16 -8.83 -6.63
C LEU A 442 -20.04 -7.83 -6.89
N LYS A 443 -19.77 -7.55 -8.17
CA LYS A 443 -18.60 -6.79 -8.64
C LYS A 443 -18.86 -5.31 -8.89
N GLY A 444 -20.12 -4.90 -9.12
CA GLY A 444 -20.46 -3.50 -9.40
C GLY A 444 -21.88 -3.12 -8.96
N ILE A 445 -22.10 -1.85 -8.61
CA ILE A 445 -23.36 -1.28 -8.12
C ILE A 445 -23.56 0.17 -8.58
N VAL A 446 -24.78 0.52 -9.04
CA VAL A 446 -25.13 1.90 -9.43
C VAL A 446 -26.50 2.33 -8.89
N TRP A 447 -26.64 3.63 -8.60
CA TRP A 447 -27.91 4.27 -8.22
C TRP A 447 -28.55 5.01 -9.40
N SER A 448 -29.79 4.68 -9.73
CA SER A 448 -30.51 5.25 -10.89
C SER A 448 -31.22 6.58 -10.64
N GLY A 449 -31.20 7.09 -9.40
CA GLY A 449 -32.14 8.12 -8.95
C GLY A 449 -33.52 7.58 -8.53
N SER A 450 -33.71 6.26 -8.52
CA SER A 450 -34.92 5.57 -8.01
C SER A 450 -34.67 4.20 -7.37
N GLN A 451 -33.63 3.48 -7.78
CA GLN A 451 -33.20 2.22 -7.18
C GLN A 451 -31.68 2.02 -7.35
N PHE A 452 -31.08 1.22 -6.48
CA PHE A 452 -29.80 0.59 -6.74
C PHE A 452 -29.99 -0.61 -7.69
N ALA A 453 -29.04 -0.83 -8.57
CA ALA A 453 -28.84 -2.07 -9.29
C ALA A 453 -27.41 -2.57 -8.98
N ALA A 454 -27.28 -3.76 -8.43
CA ALA A 454 -26.01 -4.44 -8.18
C ALA A 454 -25.90 -5.66 -9.10
N ILE A 455 -24.72 -5.87 -9.67
CA ILE A 455 -24.44 -6.95 -10.62
C ILE A 455 -23.26 -7.79 -10.15
N GLY A 456 -23.08 -8.95 -10.79
CA GLY A 456 -22.00 -9.86 -10.47
C GLY A 456 -22.19 -11.20 -11.12
N TYR A 457 -21.67 -12.26 -10.49
CA TYR A 457 -21.89 -13.64 -10.94
C TYR A 457 -22.07 -14.65 -9.80
N GLU A 458 -22.58 -15.83 -10.15
CA GLU A 458 -22.65 -17.04 -9.30
C GLU A 458 -21.99 -18.23 -10.00
N TYR A 459 -21.35 -19.12 -9.24
CA TYR A 459 -20.88 -20.43 -9.72
C TYR A 459 -21.88 -21.51 -9.35
N VAL A 460 -22.62 -22.03 -10.33
CA VAL A 460 -23.65 -23.05 -10.09
C VAL A 460 -23.03 -24.46 -10.14
N ASN A 461 -22.91 -25.09 -8.97
CA ASN A 461 -22.45 -26.48 -8.79
C ASN A 461 -21.06 -26.78 -9.41
N GLY A 462 -20.15 -25.80 -9.44
CA GLY A 462 -18.81 -25.95 -10.04
C GLY A 462 -18.79 -25.96 -11.57
N GLY A 463 -19.91 -25.62 -12.23
CA GLY A 463 -19.93 -25.23 -13.64
C GLY A 463 -19.70 -23.72 -13.82
N ASN A 464 -19.64 -23.31 -15.10
CA ASN A 464 -19.36 -21.94 -15.55
C ASN A 464 -20.11 -20.83 -14.80
N ALA A 465 -19.48 -19.66 -14.70
CA ALA A 465 -20.05 -18.45 -14.15
C ALA A 465 -21.35 -18.05 -14.86
N LYS A 466 -22.31 -17.55 -14.06
CA LYS A 466 -23.55 -16.96 -14.56
C LYS A 466 -23.75 -15.59 -13.98
N GLY A 467 -23.97 -14.61 -14.86
CA GLY A 467 -24.23 -13.24 -14.46
C GLY A 467 -25.50 -13.16 -13.61
N VAL A 468 -25.47 -12.35 -12.56
CA VAL A 468 -26.60 -12.07 -11.68
C VAL A 468 -26.85 -10.57 -11.59
N VAL A 469 -28.11 -10.19 -11.43
CA VAL A 469 -28.51 -8.80 -11.18
C VAL A 469 -29.47 -8.79 -9.99
N PHE A 470 -29.29 -7.85 -9.08
CA PHE A 470 -30.19 -7.54 -7.98
C PHE A 470 -30.56 -6.06 -8.04
N THR A 471 -31.79 -5.71 -7.67
CA THR A 471 -32.22 -4.30 -7.54
C THR A 471 -32.82 -4.04 -6.17
N SER A 472 -32.56 -2.87 -5.59
CA SER A 472 -33.15 -2.45 -4.31
C SER A 472 -33.51 -0.95 -4.33
N PRO A 473 -34.72 -0.54 -3.91
CA PRO A 473 -35.06 0.87 -3.74
C PRO A 473 -34.26 1.59 -2.65
N ASP A 474 -33.71 0.84 -1.67
CA ASP A 474 -33.21 1.36 -0.40
C ASP A 474 -31.84 0.80 0.04
N GLY A 475 -31.21 -0.07 -0.75
CA GLY A 475 -29.93 -0.71 -0.43
C GLY A 475 -30.03 -1.84 0.60
N VAL A 476 -31.23 -2.12 1.14
CA VAL A 476 -31.50 -3.08 2.20
C VAL A 476 -32.36 -4.24 1.68
N ALA A 477 -33.50 -3.93 1.07
CA ALA A 477 -34.43 -4.90 0.51
C ALA A 477 -34.10 -5.18 -0.95
N TRP A 478 -33.39 -6.28 -1.22
CA TRP A 478 -32.93 -6.65 -2.56
C TRP A 478 -33.85 -7.66 -3.25
N THR A 479 -34.11 -7.45 -4.55
CA THR A 479 -34.84 -8.38 -5.41
C THR A 479 -33.93 -8.88 -6.53
N ARG A 480 -33.70 -10.20 -6.58
CA ARG A 480 -32.97 -10.84 -7.69
C ARG A 480 -33.75 -10.70 -9.00
N ARG A 481 -33.06 -10.42 -10.09
CA ARG A 481 -33.60 -10.31 -11.45
C ARG A 481 -33.07 -11.45 -12.31
N ASN A 482 -33.95 -12.03 -13.13
CA ASN A 482 -33.61 -13.17 -13.97
C ASN A 482 -32.92 -12.68 -15.24
N VAL A 483 -31.59 -12.79 -15.29
CA VAL A 483 -30.79 -12.61 -16.50
C VAL A 483 -30.21 -13.96 -16.93
N ASN A 484 -30.31 -14.29 -18.22
CA ASN A 484 -29.77 -15.55 -18.76
C ASN A 484 -28.32 -15.38 -19.22
N ALA A 485 -27.50 -14.71 -18.39
CA ALA A 485 -26.13 -14.35 -18.69
C ALA A 485 -25.19 -15.55 -18.44
N ALA A 486 -24.49 -16.01 -19.48
CA ALA A 486 -23.42 -16.99 -19.37
C ALA A 486 -22.09 -16.24 -19.43
N GLY A 487 -21.35 -16.24 -18.32
CA GLY A 487 -20.23 -15.33 -18.09
C GLY A 487 -20.33 -14.52 -16.80
N LEU A 488 -19.35 -13.65 -16.62
CA LEU A 488 -19.19 -12.73 -15.52
C LEU A 488 -19.78 -11.36 -15.89
N LEU A 489 -20.26 -10.62 -14.89
CA LEU A 489 -20.66 -9.23 -15.02
C LEU A 489 -19.85 -8.43 -13.99
N GLU A 490 -19.15 -7.41 -14.46
CA GLU A 490 -18.18 -6.66 -13.65
C GLU A 490 -18.77 -5.32 -13.19
N SER A 491 -19.12 -4.41 -14.11
CA SER A 491 -19.64 -3.06 -13.77
C SER A 491 -20.93 -2.66 -14.49
N VAL A 492 -21.67 -1.69 -13.93
CA VAL A 492 -22.95 -1.17 -14.43
C VAL A 492 -23.04 0.36 -14.40
N ALA A 493 -23.34 0.97 -15.55
CA ALA A 493 -23.61 2.41 -15.68
C ALA A 493 -25.11 2.72 -15.84
N TRP A 494 -25.51 3.95 -15.50
CA TRP A 494 -26.87 4.49 -15.71
C TRP A 494 -26.83 5.87 -16.38
N SER A 495 -27.52 6.02 -17.51
CA SER A 495 -27.51 7.26 -18.32
C SER A 495 -28.51 8.35 -17.92
N GLY A 496 -29.34 8.09 -16.91
CA GLY A 496 -30.61 8.82 -16.70
C GLY A 496 -31.80 8.24 -17.48
N ASN A 497 -31.58 7.31 -18.43
CA ASN A 497 -32.67 6.62 -19.16
C ASN A 497 -32.49 5.10 -19.33
N ARG A 498 -31.29 4.56 -19.09
CA ARG A 498 -30.92 3.18 -19.43
C ARG A 498 -29.75 2.71 -18.56
N PHE A 499 -29.85 1.49 -18.05
CA PHE A 499 -28.74 0.73 -17.48
C PHE A 499 -27.97 0.04 -18.60
N ILE A 500 -26.64 0.02 -18.47
CA ILE A 500 -25.74 -0.86 -19.23
C ILE A 500 -24.87 -1.61 -18.23
N ALA A 501 -24.85 -2.93 -18.33
CA ALA A 501 -23.93 -3.79 -17.59
C ALA A 501 -22.90 -4.40 -18.55
N VAL A 502 -21.64 -4.41 -18.13
CA VAL A 502 -20.49 -4.95 -18.89
C VAL A 502 -19.86 -6.13 -18.15
N GLY A 503 -19.05 -6.89 -18.87
CA GLY A 503 -18.35 -8.07 -18.36
C GLY A 503 -17.79 -8.90 -19.51
N HIS A 504 -17.66 -10.21 -19.30
CA HIS A 504 -17.18 -11.13 -20.32
C HIS A 504 -17.68 -12.56 -20.08
N ASN A 505 -17.55 -13.44 -21.08
CA ASN A 505 -17.77 -14.87 -20.87
C ASN A 505 -16.47 -15.63 -20.57
N GLU A 506 -16.60 -16.92 -20.24
CA GLU A 506 -15.47 -17.82 -19.90
C GLU A 506 -14.97 -18.63 -21.11
N ASP A 507 -15.45 -18.32 -22.32
CA ASP A 507 -14.96 -18.95 -23.55
C ASP A 507 -13.45 -18.70 -23.73
N GLN A 508 -12.79 -19.50 -24.58
CA GLN A 508 -11.35 -19.38 -24.83
C GLN A 508 -11.09 -19.16 -26.33
N PRO A 509 -10.70 -17.93 -26.75
CA PRO A 509 -10.57 -16.70 -25.96
C PRO A 509 -11.92 -16.09 -25.54
N PRO A 510 -11.97 -15.31 -24.43
CA PRO A 510 -13.21 -14.72 -23.92
C PRO A 510 -13.75 -13.62 -24.84
N THR A 511 -15.06 -13.38 -24.79
CA THR A 511 -15.76 -12.28 -25.50
C THR A 511 -16.44 -11.33 -24.52
N PRO A 512 -16.56 -10.03 -24.85
CA PRO A 512 -17.27 -9.06 -24.02
C PRO A 512 -18.76 -9.39 -23.91
N LEU A 513 -19.30 -9.20 -22.72
CA LEU A 513 -20.70 -9.40 -22.41
C LEU A 513 -21.36 -8.04 -22.15
N LEU A 514 -22.34 -7.67 -22.98
CA LEU A 514 -23.03 -6.38 -22.91
C LEU A 514 -24.53 -6.61 -22.70
N LEU A 515 -25.07 -6.09 -21.60
CA LEU A 515 -26.51 -6.14 -21.29
C LEU A 515 -27.07 -4.72 -21.16
N THR A 516 -28.26 -4.49 -21.70
CA THR A 516 -28.99 -3.21 -21.56
C THR A 516 -30.38 -3.40 -20.97
N SER A 517 -30.82 -2.44 -20.15
CA SER A 517 -32.16 -2.41 -19.56
C SER A 517 -32.66 -0.97 -19.38
N ALA A 518 -33.96 -0.72 -19.52
CA ALA A 518 -34.58 0.58 -19.24
C ALA A 518 -35.12 0.69 -17.80
N ASP A 519 -35.34 -0.44 -17.12
CA ASP A 519 -36.06 -0.54 -15.84
C ASP A 519 -35.25 -1.26 -14.74
N GLY A 520 -34.09 -1.84 -15.07
CA GLY A 520 -33.28 -2.68 -14.19
C GLY A 520 -33.86 -4.08 -13.95
N VAL A 521 -35.02 -4.39 -14.53
CA VAL A 521 -35.77 -5.64 -14.35
C VAL A 521 -35.65 -6.53 -15.59
N THR A 522 -35.83 -5.92 -16.76
CA THR A 522 -35.86 -6.55 -18.08
C THR A 522 -34.57 -6.22 -18.81
N TRP A 523 -33.73 -7.23 -19.04
CA TRP A 523 -32.41 -7.06 -19.66
C TRP A 523 -32.32 -7.77 -21.01
N SER A 524 -31.68 -7.13 -21.99
CA SER A 524 -31.42 -7.68 -23.34
C SER A 524 -29.94 -7.60 -23.68
N PHE A 525 -29.42 -8.63 -24.35
CA PHE A 525 -28.01 -8.73 -24.75
C PHE A 525 -27.70 -7.91 -26.01
N SER A 526 -26.49 -7.35 -26.05
CA SER A 526 -25.77 -6.95 -27.26
C SER A 526 -24.43 -7.71 -27.31
N SER A 527 -23.77 -7.72 -28.47
CA SER A 527 -22.49 -8.44 -28.66
C SER A 527 -21.60 -7.74 -29.68
N THR A 528 -20.31 -7.68 -29.38
CA THR A 528 -19.25 -7.11 -30.23
C THR A 528 -18.08 -8.08 -30.35
N THR A 529 -17.49 -8.23 -31.53
CA THR A 529 -16.57 -9.35 -31.83
C THR A 529 -15.09 -9.10 -31.51
N ASP A 530 -14.70 -7.85 -31.25
CA ASP A 530 -13.32 -7.38 -31.44
C ASP A 530 -12.57 -7.06 -30.12
N PHE A 531 -13.10 -7.54 -28.99
CA PHE A 531 -12.55 -7.35 -27.62
C PHE A 531 -12.46 -8.71 -26.90
N SER A 532 -11.73 -8.77 -25.78
CA SER A 532 -11.74 -9.92 -24.87
C SER A 532 -12.69 -9.68 -23.70
N GLU A 533 -12.37 -8.69 -22.87
CA GLU A 533 -13.03 -8.49 -21.57
C GLU A 533 -13.32 -7.01 -21.34
N LEU A 534 -14.40 -6.73 -20.60
CA LEU A 534 -14.72 -5.40 -20.11
C LEU A 534 -14.83 -5.48 -18.59
N TYR A 535 -14.19 -4.54 -17.90
CA TYR A 535 -14.10 -4.51 -16.44
C TYR A 535 -14.98 -3.38 -15.89
N ASP A 536 -14.89 -2.17 -16.43
CA ASP A 536 -15.68 -1.02 -15.96
C ASP A 536 -16.39 -0.21 -17.06
N ILE A 537 -17.38 0.60 -16.67
CA ILE A 537 -18.19 1.47 -17.53
C ILE A 537 -18.72 2.72 -16.79
N VAL A 538 -18.56 3.88 -17.41
CA VAL A 538 -19.16 5.15 -16.95
C VAL A 538 -20.09 5.77 -18.00
N TRP A 539 -21.01 6.63 -17.55
CA TRP A 539 -21.75 7.56 -18.39
C TRP A 539 -21.31 9.00 -18.10
N GLY A 540 -20.73 9.66 -19.10
CA GLY A 540 -20.25 11.05 -19.04
C GLY A 540 -20.42 11.72 -20.39
N ASN A 541 -20.49 13.05 -20.44
CA ASN A 541 -20.57 13.82 -21.72
C ASN A 541 -21.58 13.29 -22.78
N HIS A 542 -22.73 12.75 -22.34
CA HIS A 542 -23.74 12.10 -23.20
C HIS A 542 -23.27 10.81 -23.93
N LEU A 543 -22.27 10.12 -23.37
CA LEU A 543 -21.60 8.96 -23.93
C LEU A 543 -21.38 7.89 -22.83
N PHE A 544 -21.72 6.64 -23.13
CA PHE A 544 -21.21 5.50 -22.38
C PHE A 544 -19.77 5.24 -22.82
N VAL A 545 -18.87 5.06 -21.86
CA VAL A 545 -17.48 4.68 -22.09
C VAL A 545 -17.16 3.47 -21.21
N ALA A 546 -16.78 2.36 -21.82
CA ALA A 546 -16.41 1.11 -21.16
C ALA A 546 -14.94 0.78 -21.40
N VAL A 547 -14.30 0.14 -20.43
CA VAL A 547 -12.86 -0.16 -20.40
C VAL A 547 -12.57 -1.63 -20.10
N GLY A 548 -11.44 -2.15 -20.57
CA GLY A 548 -10.98 -3.50 -20.25
C GLY A 548 -9.76 -3.98 -21.03
N SER A 549 -9.83 -5.24 -21.52
CA SER A 549 -8.74 -5.92 -22.21
C SER A 549 -9.05 -6.20 -23.69
N ASN A 550 -7.99 -6.38 -24.49
CA ASN A 550 -8.12 -6.77 -25.90
C ASN A 550 -7.28 -8.02 -26.22
N ARG A 551 -7.80 -8.84 -27.15
CA ARG A 551 -7.32 -10.18 -27.50
C ARG A 551 -5.93 -10.21 -28.16
N SER A 552 -5.52 -9.12 -28.82
CA SER A 552 -4.39 -9.18 -29.76
C SER A 552 -3.54 -7.92 -29.89
N ASN A 553 -3.91 -6.79 -29.26
CA ASN A 553 -3.06 -5.59 -29.20
C ASN A 553 -3.41 -4.72 -27.98
N SER A 554 -2.41 -4.16 -27.30
CA SER A 554 -2.55 -3.30 -26.12
C SER A 554 -3.21 -1.94 -26.41
N ASP A 555 -3.32 -1.54 -27.67
CA ASP A 555 -3.74 -0.18 -28.05
C ASP A 555 -5.25 0.10 -27.90
N PHE A 556 -6.10 -0.93 -27.75
CA PHE A 556 -7.57 -0.83 -27.88
C PHE A 556 -8.33 -1.41 -26.67
N SER A 557 -8.22 -0.77 -25.51
CA SER A 557 -8.95 -1.17 -24.28
C SER A 557 -10.32 -0.49 -24.10
N ILE A 558 -10.70 0.45 -24.97
CA ILE A 558 -11.85 1.36 -24.73
C ILE A 558 -12.95 1.18 -25.79
N LEU A 559 -14.20 1.08 -25.33
CA LEU A 559 -15.43 1.08 -26.13
C LEU A 559 -16.30 2.30 -25.80
N THR A 560 -16.98 2.85 -26.81
CA THR A 560 -17.86 4.02 -26.64
C THR A 560 -19.23 3.85 -27.32
N SER A 561 -20.30 4.37 -26.72
CA SER A 561 -21.66 4.30 -27.28
C SER A 561 -22.55 5.46 -26.81
N ALA A 562 -23.32 6.08 -27.71
CA ALA A 562 -24.29 7.12 -27.37
C ALA A 562 -25.70 6.58 -27.08
N ASP A 563 -26.00 5.34 -27.49
CA ASP A 563 -27.33 4.71 -27.38
C ASP A 563 -27.34 3.49 -26.43
N GLY A 564 -26.17 2.99 -26.04
CA GLY A 564 -25.98 1.76 -25.26
C GLY A 564 -26.18 0.47 -26.07
N VAL A 565 -26.26 0.56 -27.40
CA VAL A 565 -26.55 -0.56 -28.31
C VAL A 565 -25.48 -0.68 -29.39
N THR A 566 -25.09 0.44 -29.97
CA THR A 566 -24.10 0.58 -31.04
C THR A 566 -22.77 1.03 -30.43
N TRP A 567 -21.74 0.18 -30.50
CA TRP A 567 -20.47 0.39 -29.80
C TRP A 567 -19.31 0.61 -30.78
N THR A 568 -18.45 1.58 -30.47
CA THR A 568 -17.30 2.00 -31.30
C THR A 568 -15.99 1.85 -30.51
N PRO A 569 -15.00 1.07 -31.02
CA PRO A 569 -13.66 0.98 -30.44
C PRO A 569 -12.91 2.31 -30.45
N ARG A 570 -12.08 2.56 -29.43
CA ARG A 570 -11.16 3.70 -29.34
C ARG A 570 -9.74 3.24 -29.05
N GLN A 571 -8.77 4.03 -29.51
CA GLN A 571 -7.38 3.86 -29.12
C GLN A 571 -7.13 4.47 -27.74
N SER A 572 -6.18 3.87 -27.03
CA SER A 572 -5.95 4.04 -25.59
C SER A 572 -4.46 3.99 -25.23
N GLY A 573 -3.67 3.17 -25.93
CA GLY A 573 -2.25 2.99 -25.66
C GLY A 573 -1.92 2.11 -24.44
N GLY A 574 -2.91 1.39 -23.89
CA GLY A 574 -2.73 0.46 -22.78
C GLY A 574 -4.05 -0.10 -22.25
N SER A 575 -3.98 -1.21 -21.51
CA SER A 575 -5.12 -1.79 -20.79
C SER A 575 -5.50 -0.93 -19.58
N VAL A 576 -6.81 -0.68 -19.39
CA VAL A 576 -7.37 0.07 -18.26
C VAL A 576 -8.52 -0.71 -17.62
N ASN A 577 -8.67 -0.56 -16.31
CA ASN A 577 -9.54 -1.36 -15.45
C ASN A 577 -10.77 -0.59 -14.96
N GLY A 578 -10.58 0.63 -14.44
CA GLY A 578 -11.65 1.51 -13.94
C GLY A 578 -11.71 2.84 -14.70
N ILE A 579 -12.87 3.49 -14.73
CA ILE A 579 -13.11 4.76 -15.44
C ILE A 579 -14.14 5.66 -14.75
N THR A 580 -13.84 6.95 -14.63
CA THR A 580 -14.78 7.96 -14.10
C THR A 580 -14.93 9.18 -15.01
N TRP A 581 -15.92 10.02 -14.71
CA TRP A 581 -16.21 11.30 -15.38
C TRP A 581 -16.42 12.38 -14.32
N ASP A 582 -15.57 13.41 -14.29
CA ASP A 582 -15.59 14.45 -13.24
C ASP A 582 -16.52 15.63 -13.53
N GLY A 583 -17.34 15.55 -14.58
CA GLY A 583 -18.15 16.67 -15.08
C GLY A 583 -17.49 17.47 -16.21
N SER A 584 -16.18 17.31 -16.42
CA SER A 584 -15.39 17.99 -17.46
C SER A 584 -14.50 17.07 -18.30
N GLN A 585 -14.05 15.95 -17.74
CA GLN A 585 -13.08 15.03 -18.32
C GLN A 585 -13.33 13.59 -17.84
N PHE A 586 -13.13 12.63 -18.73
CA PHE A 586 -12.99 11.22 -18.38
C PHE A 586 -11.58 10.94 -17.88
N VAL A 587 -11.47 10.08 -16.87
CA VAL A 587 -10.19 9.55 -16.35
C VAL A 587 -10.33 8.03 -16.26
N ALA A 588 -9.43 7.29 -16.90
CA ALA A 588 -9.37 5.83 -16.85
C ALA A 588 -8.02 5.36 -16.29
N VAL A 589 -8.02 4.28 -15.52
CA VAL A 589 -6.84 3.81 -14.77
C VAL A 589 -6.65 2.30 -14.88
N GLY A 590 -5.41 1.84 -14.97
CA GLY A 590 -5.09 0.40 -14.94
C GLY A 590 -3.66 0.09 -15.41
N TYR A 591 -3.12 -1.05 -14.99
CA TYR A 591 -1.84 -1.63 -15.44
C TYR A 591 -0.68 -0.61 -15.67
N GLY A 592 -0.45 0.32 -14.74
CA GLY A 592 0.62 1.32 -14.86
C GLY A 592 0.34 2.47 -15.84
N ALA A 593 -0.94 2.74 -16.14
CA ALA A 593 -1.38 3.88 -16.92
C ALA A 593 -2.53 4.64 -16.22
N VAL A 594 -2.45 5.97 -16.28
CA VAL A 594 -3.59 6.87 -16.12
C VAL A 594 -3.83 7.51 -17.49
N LEU A 595 -5.06 7.41 -18.00
CA LEU A 595 -5.48 8.00 -19.27
C LEU A 595 -6.54 9.07 -19.00
N THR A 596 -6.51 10.17 -19.75
CA THR A 596 -7.51 11.26 -19.62
C THR A 596 -8.07 11.68 -20.97
N SER A 597 -9.35 12.00 -21.05
CA SER A 597 -10.01 12.44 -22.29
C SER A 597 -11.18 13.41 -22.02
N PRO A 598 -11.25 14.60 -22.66
CA PRO A 598 -12.42 15.49 -22.54
C PRO A 598 -13.69 14.97 -23.22
N ASP A 599 -13.57 14.08 -24.21
CA ASP A 599 -14.68 13.63 -25.07
C ASP A 599 -14.92 12.11 -25.06
N GLY A 600 -14.06 11.33 -24.41
CA GLY A 600 -14.10 9.86 -24.37
C GLY A 600 -13.60 9.21 -25.67
N ILE A 601 -13.19 10.01 -26.65
CA ILE A 601 -12.81 9.57 -28.01
C ILE A 601 -11.30 9.70 -28.21
N ALA A 602 -10.72 10.85 -27.81
CA ALA A 602 -9.30 11.14 -27.91
C ALA A 602 -8.65 11.08 -26.52
N TRP A 603 -7.75 10.13 -26.32
CA TRP A 603 -7.14 9.83 -25.02
C TRP A 603 -5.67 10.26 -24.96
N THR A 604 -5.28 10.83 -23.82
CA THR A 604 -3.90 11.19 -23.49
C THR A 604 -3.44 10.37 -22.29
N ARG A 605 -2.34 9.62 -22.43
CA ARG A 605 -1.69 8.95 -21.30
C ARG A 605 -0.91 9.98 -20.49
N GLN A 606 -1.09 9.95 -19.17
CA GLN A 606 -0.31 10.75 -18.21
C GLN A 606 0.91 9.95 -17.74
N ASP A 607 2.02 10.64 -17.53
CA ASP A 607 3.23 10.01 -17.00
C ASP A 607 3.12 9.86 -15.48
N THR A 608 2.90 8.63 -15.05
CA THR A 608 2.60 8.24 -13.67
C THR A 608 3.44 7.04 -13.25
N VAL A 609 3.59 6.82 -11.94
CA VAL A 609 4.27 5.62 -11.42
C VAL A 609 3.60 4.33 -11.88
N ASN A 610 4.42 3.32 -12.20
CA ASN A 610 3.95 2.00 -12.60
C ASN A 610 3.32 1.28 -11.39
N ALA A 611 1.99 1.26 -11.34
CA ALA A 611 1.19 0.66 -10.28
C ALA A 611 -0.10 0.03 -10.81
N PHE A 612 -0.58 -1.01 -10.13
CA PHE A 612 -1.88 -1.61 -10.42
C PHE A 612 -2.97 -0.75 -9.77
N LEU A 613 -3.56 0.13 -10.56
CA LEU A 613 -4.77 0.84 -10.22
C LEU A 613 -5.97 0.00 -10.67
N ASN A 614 -7.00 -0.03 -9.83
CA ASN A 614 -8.22 -0.81 -10.05
C ASN A 614 -9.40 0.12 -10.34
N GLU A 615 -9.59 1.17 -9.53
CA GLU A 615 -10.76 2.04 -9.60
C GLU A 615 -10.40 3.53 -9.39
N VAL A 616 -11.27 4.45 -9.84
CA VAL A 616 -11.08 5.90 -9.75
C VAL A 616 -12.39 6.64 -9.47
N ALA A 617 -12.37 7.57 -8.52
CA ALA A 617 -13.51 8.45 -8.19
C ALA A 617 -13.16 9.92 -8.36
N ALA A 618 -14.18 10.73 -8.63
CA ALA A 618 -14.08 12.18 -8.72
C ALA A 618 -15.14 12.90 -7.87
N SER A 619 -14.88 14.16 -7.61
CA SER A 619 -15.74 15.13 -6.94
C SER A 619 -15.41 16.52 -7.50
N ASP A 620 -16.30 17.50 -7.31
CA ASP A 620 -16.23 18.86 -7.89
C ASP A 620 -14.84 19.52 -7.80
N ASN A 621 -14.08 19.25 -6.72
CA ASN A 621 -12.75 19.82 -6.49
C ASN A 621 -11.59 18.79 -6.46
N GLN A 622 -11.82 17.46 -6.53
CA GLN A 622 -10.76 16.45 -6.30
C GLN A 622 -11.02 15.11 -6.99
N ARG A 623 -9.96 14.48 -7.53
CA ARG A 623 -9.97 13.11 -8.09
C ARG A 623 -9.05 12.19 -7.27
N VAL A 624 -9.43 10.92 -7.12
CA VAL A 624 -8.68 9.89 -6.39
C VAL A 624 -8.70 8.57 -7.17
N ALA A 625 -7.55 7.92 -7.35
CA ALA A 625 -7.45 6.56 -7.87
C ALA A 625 -6.95 5.59 -6.79
N VAL A 626 -7.46 4.34 -6.80
CA VAL A 626 -7.16 3.31 -5.79
C VAL A 626 -6.79 1.97 -6.43
N GLY A 627 -6.07 1.14 -5.68
CA GLY A 627 -5.72 -0.24 -6.06
C GLY A 627 -4.61 -0.77 -5.16
N SER A 628 -3.43 -1.03 -5.77
CA SER A 628 -2.16 -1.29 -5.08
C SER A 628 -1.49 -0.02 -4.51
N ILE A 629 -2.04 1.16 -4.77
CA ILE A 629 -1.68 2.45 -4.16
C ILE A 629 -2.93 3.31 -4.01
N ILE A 630 -2.79 4.48 -3.38
CA ILE A 630 -3.74 5.59 -3.51
C ILE A 630 -3.03 6.78 -4.14
N LEU A 631 -3.62 7.33 -5.20
CA LEU A 631 -3.20 8.57 -5.86
C LEU A 631 -4.30 9.62 -5.72
N HIS A 632 -3.91 10.89 -5.64
CA HIS A 632 -4.82 12.02 -5.87
C HIS A 632 -4.28 12.90 -7.00
N SER A 633 -5.19 13.61 -7.68
CA SER A 633 -4.82 14.72 -8.54
C SER A 633 -4.61 15.97 -7.70
N ASP A 634 -3.56 16.76 -7.96
CA ASP A 634 -3.29 18.01 -7.24
C ASP A 634 -4.17 19.17 -7.73
N CYS A 635 -5.47 19.03 -7.46
CA CYS A 635 -6.46 20.07 -7.62
C CYS A 635 -6.23 21.17 -6.56
N SER A 636 -5.67 22.29 -7.01
CA SER A 636 -5.37 23.47 -6.17
C SER A 636 -6.66 24.19 -5.76
N GLY A 637 -7.33 23.68 -4.72
CA GLY A 637 -8.61 24.17 -4.21
C GLY A 637 -9.02 23.53 -2.89
N GLY A 638 -8.08 23.48 -1.92
CA GLY A 638 -8.23 22.78 -0.63
C GLY A 638 -7.90 23.57 0.64
N ASP A 639 -7.21 24.72 0.52
CA ASP A 639 -7.06 25.73 1.57
C ASP A 639 -6.76 27.09 0.93
N ASP A 640 -7.06 28.19 1.61
CA ASP A 640 -6.55 29.53 1.26
C ASP A 640 -5.01 29.49 1.36
N PRO A 641 -4.22 29.96 0.36
CA PRO A 641 -2.76 30.02 0.48
C PRO A 641 -2.25 30.72 1.75
N ALA A 642 -3.05 31.58 2.38
CA ALA A 642 -2.77 32.13 3.70
C ALA A 642 -2.84 31.07 4.80
N THR A 643 -3.93 30.28 4.84
CA THR A 643 -4.09 29.14 5.74
C THR A 643 -3.01 28.08 5.51
N THR A 644 -2.74 27.73 4.25
CA THR A 644 -1.65 26.78 3.90
C THR A 644 -0.29 27.25 4.43
N LEU A 645 0.03 28.54 4.27
CA LEU A 645 1.31 29.09 4.70
C LEU A 645 1.40 29.28 6.23
N ILE A 646 0.29 29.61 6.90
CA ILE A 646 0.20 29.58 8.37
C ILE A 646 0.49 28.17 8.88
N THR A 647 -0.24 27.16 8.39
CA THR A 647 -0.08 25.75 8.81
C THR A 647 1.34 25.25 8.53
N HIS A 648 1.89 25.54 7.34
CA HIS A 648 3.29 25.25 7.01
C HIS A 648 4.27 25.83 8.02
N TYR A 649 4.10 27.07 8.47
CA TYR A 649 5.00 27.68 9.46
C TYR A 649 4.85 27.10 10.87
N TYR A 650 3.64 26.73 11.32
CA TYR A 650 3.45 25.98 12.56
C TYR A 650 4.13 24.59 12.49
N VAL A 651 3.96 23.87 11.38
CA VAL A 651 4.50 22.51 11.21
C VAL A 651 6.02 22.51 10.99
N SER A 652 6.56 23.39 10.15
CA SER A 652 8.01 23.43 9.87
C SER A 652 8.84 24.01 11.02
N ILE A 653 8.38 25.11 11.63
CA ILE A 653 9.12 25.79 12.71
C ILE A 653 8.80 25.15 14.06
N LEU A 654 7.53 25.12 14.47
CA LEU A 654 7.12 24.70 15.83
C LEU A 654 6.89 23.18 15.96
N ARG A 655 6.79 22.44 14.84
CA ARG A 655 6.59 20.98 14.79
C ARG A 655 5.26 20.51 15.39
N ARG A 656 4.21 21.33 15.22
CA ARG A 656 2.81 21.01 15.54
C ARG A 656 1.85 21.67 14.55
N GLU A 657 0.60 21.24 14.56
CA GLU A 657 -0.50 21.98 13.92
C GLU A 657 -0.81 23.29 14.67
N PRO A 658 -1.38 24.31 13.98
CA PRO A 658 -1.97 25.45 14.66
C PRO A 658 -3.16 25.02 15.52
N ASP A 659 -3.27 25.58 16.72
CA ASP A 659 -4.52 25.53 17.48
C ASP A 659 -5.55 26.53 16.90
N ALA A 660 -6.83 26.32 17.19
CA ALA A 660 -7.91 27.12 16.62
C ALA A 660 -7.85 28.63 16.98
N GLY A 661 -7.16 29.00 18.07
CA GLY A 661 -6.91 30.41 18.40
C GLY A 661 -5.74 30.97 17.61
N GLY A 662 -4.63 30.22 17.54
CA GLY A 662 -3.44 30.55 16.77
C GLY A 662 -3.69 30.69 15.27
N LEU A 663 -4.54 29.84 14.67
CA LEU A 663 -4.93 29.95 13.26
C LEU A 663 -5.76 31.22 13.00
N ALA A 664 -6.81 31.42 13.80
CA ALA A 664 -7.72 32.55 13.64
C ALA A 664 -7.04 33.91 13.83
N TYR A 665 -6.03 33.99 14.71
CA TYR A 665 -5.21 35.20 14.91
C TYR A 665 -4.49 35.63 13.62
N TRP A 666 -3.76 34.71 12.97
CA TRP A 666 -3.00 35.04 11.76
C TRP A 666 -3.90 35.27 10.54
N GLN A 667 -5.02 34.56 10.44
CA GLN A 667 -6.06 34.84 9.45
C GLN A 667 -6.62 36.26 9.63
N GLN A 668 -6.83 36.74 10.86
CA GLN A 668 -7.29 38.11 11.12
C GLN A 668 -6.23 39.17 10.78
N GLU A 669 -4.96 38.97 11.15
CA GLU A 669 -3.88 39.91 10.78
C GLU A 669 -3.77 40.08 9.25
N ILE A 670 -3.94 38.99 8.49
CA ILE A 670 -3.95 38.99 7.02
C ILE A 670 -5.17 39.73 6.48
N ALA A 671 -6.37 39.39 6.97
CA ALA A 671 -7.61 40.06 6.59
C ALA A 671 -7.58 41.58 6.90
N ASP A 672 -6.95 41.98 8.00
CA ASP A 672 -6.80 43.39 8.37
C ASP A 672 -5.85 44.15 7.44
N LYS A 673 -4.78 43.54 6.89
CA LYS A 673 -3.96 44.19 5.83
C LYS A 673 -4.73 44.29 4.53
N GLN A 674 -5.41 43.22 4.11
CA GLN A 674 -6.23 43.18 2.89
C GLN A 674 -7.33 44.24 2.93
N ALA A 675 -8.04 44.39 4.06
CA ALA A 675 -9.06 45.41 4.28
C ALA A 675 -8.52 46.86 4.24
N GLN A 676 -7.21 47.04 4.48
CA GLN A 676 -6.52 48.32 4.36
C GLN A 676 -5.91 48.56 2.96
N GLY A 677 -5.97 47.57 2.06
CA GLY A 677 -5.32 47.63 0.74
C GLY A 677 -3.79 47.60 0.81
N LEU A 678 -3.24 46.97 1.86
CA LEU A 678 -1.80 46.85 2.09
C LEU A 678 -1.29 45.48 1.65
N ASP A 679 -0.01 45.42 1.27
CA ASP A 679 0.69 44.16 0.99
C ASP A 679 0.65 43.22 2.20
N VAL A 680 0.26 41.96 1.95
CA VAL A 680 0.15 40.88 2.95
C VAL A 680 1.50 40.20 3.18
N LYS A 681 2.41 40.26 2.21
CA LYS A 681 3.69 39.51 2.20
C LYS A 681 4.60 39.83 3.40
N PRO A 682 4.58 41.05 4.00
CA PRO A 682 5.21 41.32 5.29
C PRO A 682 4.66 40.49 6.46
N VAL A 683 3.35 40.17 6.51
CA VAL A 683 2.74 39.42 7.63
C VAL A 683 3.35 38.03 7.75
N PHE A 684 3.59 37.34 6.63
CA PHE A 684 4.25 36.03 6.63
C PHE A 684 5.72 36.12 7.06
N ARG A 685 6.43 37.19 6.66
CA ARG A 685 7.81 37.47 7.13
C ARG A 685 7.84 37.69 8.65
N ASP A 686 6.93 38.51 9.17
CA ASP A 686 6.81 38.80 10.60
C ASP A 686 6.38 37.56 11.40
N MET A 687 5.50 36.71 10.85
CA MET A 687 5.04 35.45 11.45
C MET A 687 6.18 34.42 11.58
N ALA A 688 6.97 34.21 10.52
CA ALA A 688 8.09 33.28 10.57
C ALA A 688 9.16 33.75 11.58
N ALA A 689 9.48 35.05 11.59
CA ALA A 689 10.37 35.64 12.58
C ALA A 689 9.84 35.50 14.01
N PHE A 690 8.54 35.69 14.22
CA PHE A 690 7.89 35.51 15.51
C PHE A 690 7.98 34.06 16.02
N PHE A 691 7.80 33.05 15.16
CA PHE A 691 7.94 31.65 15.57
C PHE A 691 9.40 31.25 15.85
N PHE A 692 10.37 31.62 15.01
CA PHE A 692 11.79 31.31 15.24
C PHE A 692 12.38 31.93 16.52
N PHE A 693 11.78 33.01 17.04
CA PHE A 693 12.16 33.64 18.31
C PHE A 693 11.08 33.55 19.40
N SER A 694 10.09 32.66 19.21
CA SER A 694 9.10 32.33 20.24
C SER A 694 9.77 31.54 21.38
N PRO A 695 9.27 31.64 22.63
CA PRO A 695 9.71 30.76 23.71
C PRO A 695 9.55 29.28 23.35
N GLU A 696 8.47 28.91 22.64
CA GLU A 696 8.20 27.55 22.18
C GLU A 696 9.30 26.97 21.27
N TYR A 697 9.91 27.81 20.41
CA TYR A 697 11.06 27.40 19.59
C TYR A 697 12.38 27.45 20.36
N LEU A 698 12.58 28.47 21.21
CA LEU A 698 13.83 28.67 21.95
C LEU A 698 14.03 27.63 23.06
N ASP A 699 12.96 27.21 23.75
CA ASP A 699 13.00 26.20 24.82
C ASP A 699 13.37 24.79 24.31
N ARG A 700 13.28 24.54 22.99
CA ARG A 700 13.81 23.32 22.34
C ARG A 700 15.33 23.27 22.29
N ASN A 701 16.03 24.41 22.47
CA ASN A 701 17.49 24.51 22.42
C ASN A 701 18.09 23.83 21.15
N THR A 702 17.51 24.12 19.98
CA THR A 702 17.89 23.50 18.70
C THR A 702 19.37 23.74 18.37
N PRO A 703 20.13 22.72 17.92
CA PRO A 703 21.51 22.92 17.44
C PRO A 703 21.54 23.74 16.15
N ASP A 704 22.69 24.30 15.79
CA ASP A 704 22.82 25.18 14.61
C ASP A 704 22.48 24.46 13.29
N GLU A 705 22.81 23.18 13.18
CA GLU A 705 22.44 22.30 12.06
C GLU A 705 20.91 22.18 11.91
N GLU A 706 20.19 21.84 12.98
CA GLU A 706 18.72 21.76 12.97
C GLU A 706 18.10 23.13 12.71
N PHE A 707 18.68 24.21 13.24
CA PHE A 707 18.22 25.57 12.97
C PHE A 707 18.32 25.90 11.47
N ILE A 708 19.44 25.60 10.81
CA ILE A 708 19.62 25.81 9.36
C ILE A 708 18.64 24.94 8.56
N THR A 709 18.49 23.66 8.89
CA THR A 709 17.52 22.78 8.20
C THR A 709 16.08 23.28 8.38
N ASN A 710 15.71 23.79 9.57
CA ASN A 710 14.41 24.41 9.78
C ASN A 710 14.22 25.65 8.87
N LEU A 711 15.23 26.51 8.68
CA LEU A 711 15.16 27.64 7.74
C LEU A 711 14.93 27.19 6.29
N TYR A 712 15.70 26.22 5.81
CA TYR A 712 15.58 25.67 4.46
C TYR A 712 14.20 25.06 4.20
N LEU A 713 13.69 24.25 5.15
CA LEU A 713 12.34 23.67 5.05
C LEU A 713 11.24 24.75 5.11
N THR A 714 11.41 25.79 5.93
CA THR A 714 10.44 26.89 6.07
C THR A 714 10.33 27.72 4.79
N PHE A 715 11.46 28.17 4.24
CA PHE A 715 11.49 29.18 3.17
C PHE A 715 11.67 28.62 1.76
N PHE A 716 12.25 27.42 1.62
CA PHE A 716 12.57 26.82 0.31
C PHE A 716 11.95 25.42 0.11
N GLN A 717 11.21 24.89 1.09
CA GLN A 717 10.51 23.59 1.04
C GLN A 717 11.41 22.39 0.68
N ARG A 718 12.70 22.50 1.01
CA ARG A 718 13.75 21.50 0.74
C ARG A 718 14.72 21.46 1.92
N GLU A 719 15.54 20.42 1.99
CA GLU A 719 16.70 20.41 2.90
C GLU A 719 17.90 21.15 2.28
N PRO A 720 18.87 21.62 3.08
CA PRO A 720 20.12 22.17 2.55
C PRO A 720 20.94 21.07 1.87
N ASP A 721 21.58 21.43 0.74
CA ASP A 721 22.71 20.66 0.22
C ASP A 721 23.95 20.83 1.12
N ASP A 722 24.92 19.90 1.00
CA ASP A 722 26.17 19.91 1.79
C ASP A 722 26.90 21.26 1.77
N GLY A 723 26.86 21.95 0.62
CA GLY A 723 27.50 23.25 0.42
C GLY A 723 26.76 24.37 1.16
N GLY A 724 25.44 24.40 1.03
CA GLY A 724 24.54 25.30 1.77
C GLY A 724 24.68 25.13 3.29
N MET A 725 24.57 23.90 3.78
CA MET A 725 24.73 23.60 5.22
C MET A 725 26.12 24.06 5.72
N SER A 726 27.19 23.65 5.03
CA SER A 726 28.57 24.04 5.39
C SER A 726 28.79 25.55 5.38
N PHE A 727 28.16 26.28 4.46
CA PHE A 727 28.26 27.74 4.40
C PHE A 727 27.63 28.41 5.62
N TRP A 728 26.39 28.05 5.97
CA TRP A 728 25.67 28.70 7.08
C TRP A 728 26.22 28.31 8.46
N LEU A 729 26.66 27.06 8.65
CA LEU A 729 27.38 26.65 9.87
C LEU A 729 28.65 27.49 10.08
N ASN A 730 29.38 27.80 8.99
CA ASN A 730 30.56 28.64 9.06
C ASN A 730 30.21 30.10 9.41
N GLN A 731 29.10 30.66 8.89
CA GLN A 731 28.62 32.00 9.31
C GLN A 731 28.33 32.04 10.82
N LEU A 732 27.59 31.05 11.34
CA LEU A 732 27.27 30.96 12.78
C LEU A 732 28.55 30.79 13.63
N ALA A 733 29.49 29.93 13.20
CA ALA A 733 30.79 29.75 13.86
C ALA A 733 31.69 31.00 13.82
N MET A 734 31.54 31.85 12.79
CA MET A 734 32.18 33.17 12.70
C MET A 734 31.50 34.25 13.56
N GLY A 735 30.41 33.91 14.27
CA GLY A 735 29.70 34.82 15.17
C GLY A 735 28.58 35.63 14.52
N VAL A 736 28.15 35.28 13.30
CA VAL A 736 26.91 35.82 12.72
C VAL A 736 25.73 35.31 13.55
N SER A 737 24.78 36.18 13.90
CA SER A 737 23.65 35.78 14.74
C SER A 737 22.64 34.93 13.98
N ARG A 738 21.94 34.01 14.67
CA ARG A 738 20.81 33.26 14.08
C ARG A 738 19.74 34.17 13.46
N ASN A 739 19.50 35.34 14.03
CA ASN A 739 18.58 36.34 13.46
C ASN A 739 19.10 36.97 12.15
N SER A 740 20.43 37.17 12.04
CA SER A 740 21.06 37.62 10.80
C SER A 740 20.96 36.56 9.71
N VAL A 741 21.28 35.29 10.03
CA VAL A 741 21.14 34.15 9.11
C VAL A 741 19.68 34.00 8.67
N MET A 742 18.72 34.05 9.60
CA MET A 742 17.29 33.99 9.26
C MET A 742 16.87 35.12 8.30
N ALA A 743 17.33 36.37 8.55
CA ALA A 743 17.00 37.51 7.69
C ALA A 743 17.52 37.33 6.25
N ASP A 744 18.69 36.72 6.05
CA ASP A 744 19.22 36.44 4.72
C ASP A 744 18.32 35.48 3.92
N PHE A 745 17.58 34.58 4.58
CA PHE A 745 16.56 33.73 3.95
C PHE A 745 15.29 34.53 3.63
N LEU A 746 14.75 35.29 4.60
CA LEU A 746 13.52 36.10 4.42
C LEU A 746 13.63 37.14 3.30
N TYR A 747 14.84 37.61 2.99
CA TYR A 747 15.12 38.58 1.94
C TYR A 747 15.95 38.00 0.78
N SER A 748 16.08 36.67 0.71
CA SER A 748 16.69 35.99 -0.43
C SER A 748 15.87 36.20 -1.72
N PRO A 749 16.51 36.16 -2.90
CA PRO A 749 15.79 36.17 -4.18
C PRO A 749 14.88 34.94 -4.36
N GLU A 750 15.32 33.77 -3.88
CA GLU A 750 14.58 32.49 -3.95
C GLU A 750 13.25 32.58 -3.19
N PHE A 751 13.26 33.02 -1.92
CA PHE A 751 12.04 33.21 -1.16
C PHE A 751 11.21 34.42 -1.62
N THR A 752 11.85 35.50 -2.10
CA THR A 752 11.11 36.63 -2.67
C THR A 752 10.31 36.20 -3.90
N HIS A 753 10.87 35.36 -4.78
CA HIS A 753 10.15 34.83 -5.94
C HIS A 753 9.04 33.84 -5.55
N PHE A 754 9.24 33.00 -4.53
CA PHE A 754 8.16 32.22 -3.94
C PHE A 754 6.99 33.10 -3.46
N MET A 755 7.29 34.20 -2.76
CA MET A 755 6.28 35.17 -2.30
C MET A 755 5.63 35.97 -3.44
N GLU A 756 6.25 36.06 -4.63
CA GLU A 756 5.63 36.62 -5.85
C GLU A 756 4.59 35.66 -6.45
N GLY A 757 4.77 34.34 -6.31
CA GLY A 757 3.82 33.33 -6.76
C GLY A 757 2.53 33.23 -5.92
N LEU A 758 2.54 33.76 -4.70
CA LEU A 758 1.35 33.86 -3.84
C LEU A 758 0.44 34.99 -4.34
N GLY A 759 -0.76 34.63 -4.79
CA GLY A 759 -1.75 35.51 -5.44
C GLY A 759 -2.51 36.46 -4.51
N PHE A 760 -1.77 37.25 -3.73
CA PHE A 760 -2.25 38.37 -2.89
C PHE A 760 -1.82 39.71 -3.46
#